data_AF-A0A8C6PBI2-F1
#
_entry.id   AF-A0A8C6PBI2-F1
#
_cell.length_a   1.000
_cell.length_b   1.000
_cell.length_c   1.000
_cell.angle_alpha   90.00
_cell.angle_beta   90.00
_cell.angle_gamma   90.00
#
_symmetry.space_group_name_H-M   'P 1'
#
loop_
_entity.id
_entity.type
_entity.pdbx_description
1 polymer ?
#
loop_
_entity_poly.entity_id
_entity_poly.type
_entity_poly.pdbx_seq_one_letter_code
_entity_poly.pdbx_strand_id
1 'polypeptide(L)'
;MAKKSRTKGEKPEALISALQAANEDLRSKLTDIQIELHQEKCKVSKLERDKVQEVKRAREQEQHRHTAMLTEQRAKWHEEKQKELQTLRENLTRQHEQELARHAKIKDQENQRLKAALNAMRDGSGEKVRTALTLEAKEEARRFFDQERVRLLQEIGELKAAKKQTDEALSNMIQADKMKAGDLRVEHQQHQEQISKIKWDCERDIRRLVDEIKSKDRTIFALEKEMESTAGCLQKLQLQKDALDEQLFLVKEAECGLGSPKREIPGRAGDGAEQCGSPDLRRNQRRVAELNSTIRKLEDRNSLLVDERNELLKRVRESEKQCKPLLDKNKLLNKRNDDLTQTIQKMEEKLKSLMKENFEMKERISSHPPLKKLKSLNDLDQAQDDQEIAFLKLQVLEQQNIIDELTRDREKLLRKKRHKRSSRPIKRHVVVDTFFGYDEESMDSETSSVASFRMDRTPATPDEDLGEGLANEESELRFRQLTREYQALQRAYALLQEQKGGILDAEMTAKAQEQIQADVLRYKAKIEDLEKELTLKGQDSKWVEEKQLFLRRNQELLERVEKLESECSRLQQELQDSRDQNELLEFRILELEERERRSPPFNHLRMHPFAEGVSALQIYCMKEGVKDVCIPDLIKLLDILGDNGVIKSVHKHLLHAALHQKMMDLEIEMEMFCKQKGYLEEELDYRKQALDQAYMQIQELEATLYNALQQDKVIKYGEPLNELQRDELRMAVEKLRRQMLRKSREYDCQILQERMELLHQAHQRIRDLEDKTEIQRRQIKDLEEKVGCRYNKNLNVSKCCYITCVFTPSVTNTCPNVPLDSLTSLSFLSFFLVSLPILVLFSCLHPLALKSLECPAEVSPAAFLFKPPALFCTLVQFVATLGKSGNIQRTLKDPVAPRSSEVHFKKC
;
A
#
# COMPACT_ATOMS: atom_id res chain seq x y z
N MET A 1 96.66 -72.49 2.07
CA MET A 1 97.29 -72.87 3.35
C MET A 1 96.26 -72.76 4.47
N ALA A 2 96.15 -73.80 5.30
CA ALA A 2 95.24 -73.87 6.43
C ALA A 2 95.87 -73.27 7.71
N LYS A 3 95.07 -72.62 8.57
CA LYS A 3 94.90 -73.03 9.97
C LYS A 3 93.71 -72.31 10.63
N LYS A 4 93.11 -73.05 11.56
CA LYS A 4 91.78 -72.93 12.15
C LYS A 4 91.95 -72.80 13.66
N SER A 5 91.26 -71.87 14.33
CA SER A 5 90.93 -71.87 15.78
C SER A 5 89.90 -70.77 16.01
N ARG A 6 88.59 -71.00 16.21
CA ARG A 6 87.83 -71.68 17.29
C ARG A 6 87.87 -70.94 18.64
N THR A 7 86.91 -70.04 18.87
CA THR A 7 86.34 -69.65 20.18
C THR A 7 84.92 -69.12 19.92
N LYS A 8 83.87 -69.89 20.20
CA LYS A 8 83.10 -69.97 21.46
C LYS A 8 82.12 -68.79 21.59
N GLY A 9 80.85 -69.13 21.81
CA GLY A 9 79.71 -68.25 21.57
C GLY A 9 79.68 -66.99 22.41
N GLU A 10 79.48 -65.86 21.74
CA GLU A 10 78.96 -64.64 22.35
C GLU A 10 77.43 -64.68 22.26
N LYS A 11 76.89 -65.23 23.35
CA LYS A 11 75.55 -65.13 23.90
C LYS A 11 74.49 -64.39 23.04
N PRO A 12 73.38 -65.05 22.66
CA PRO A 12 72.16 -64.33 22.25
C PRO A 12 71.71 -63.27 23.27
N GLU A 13 72.14 -63.38 24.53
CA GLU A 13 71.84 -62.44 25.62
C GLU A 13 72.35 -61.01 25.37
N ALA A 14 73.49 -60.80 24.68
CA ALA A 14 74.02 -59.44 24.43
C ALA A 14 73.20 -58.70 23.35
N LEU A 15 72.81 -59.41 22.29
CA LEU A 15 71.92 -58.89 21.25
C LEU A 15 70.51 -58.64 21.80
N ILE A 16 70.01 -59.55 22.64
CA ILE A 16 68.73 -59.38 23.34
C ILE A 16 68.78 -58.16 24.27
N SER A 17 69.88 -57.95 25.00
CA SER A 17 70.05 -56.77 25.87
C SER A 17 70.09 -55.46 25.07
N ALA A 18 70.76 -55.42 23.93
CA ALA A 18 70.78 -54.24 23.05
C ALA A 18 69.40 -53.94 22.44
N LEU A 19 68.65 -54.98 22.04
CA LEU A 19 67.28 -54.84 21.55
C LEU A 19 66.30 -54.44 22.66
N GLN A 20 66.52 -54.87 23.90
CA GLN A 20 65.76 -54.42 25.07
C GLN A 20 66.05 -52.96 25.38
N ALA A 21 67.32 -52.53 25.36
CA ALA A 21 67.69 -51.13 25.55
C ALA A 21 67.12 -50.22 24.45
N ALA A 22 67.17 -50.65 23.18
CA ALA A 22 66.56 -49.92 22.07
C ALA A 22 65.02 -49.85 22.18
N ASN A 23 64.38 -50.93 22.65
CA ASN A 23 62.94 -50.91 22.95
C ASN A 23 62.60 -49.95 24.10
N GLU A 24 63.41 -49.92 25.15
CA GLU A 24 63.20 -49.02 26.29
C GLU A 24 63.39 -47.56 25.88
N ASP A 25 64.39 -47.26 25.03
CA ASP A 25 64.61 -45.93 24.46
C ASP A 25 63.47 -45.51 23.51
N LEU A 26 62.97 -46.43 22.68
CA LEU A 26 61.78 -46.18 21.85
C LEU A 26 60.52 -45.96 22.68
N ARG A 27 60.35 -46.68 23.80
CA ARG A 27 59.24 -46.47 24.74
C ARG A 27 59.34 -45.11 25.43
N SER A 28 60.53 -44.70 25.86
CA SER A 28 60.79 -43.36 26.43
C SER A 28 60.45 -42.27 25.42
N LYS A 29 60.96 -42.37 24.18
CA LYS A 29 60.66 -41.41 23.11
C LYS A 29 59.18 -41.34 22.77
N LEU A 30 58.49 -42.48 22.77
CA LEU A 30 57.04 -42.52 22.57
C LEU A 30 56.30 -41.80 23.70
N THR A 31 56.77 -41.91 24.95
CA THR A 31 56.18 -41.21 26.10
C THR A 31 56.43 -39.71 26.02
N ASP A 32 57.65 -39.29 25.66
CA ASP A 32 57.98 -37.86 25.47
C ASP A 32 57.13 -37.24 24.36
N ILE A 33 56.99 -37.91 23.20
CA ILE A 33 56.13 -37.47 22.10
C ILE A 33 54.65 -37.39 22.54
N GLN A 34 54.18 -38.34 23.36
CA GLN A 34 52.82 -38.30 23.90
C GLN A 34 52.60 -37.11 24.85
N ILE A 35 53.60 -36.78 25.67
CA ILE A 35 53.56 -35.61 26.56
C ILE A 35 53.57 -34.31 25.75
N GLU A 36 54.46 -34.17 24.77
CA GLU A 36 54.52 -33.00 23.89
C GLU A 36 53.21 -32.81 23.12
N LEU A 37 52.65 -33.88 22.55
CA LEU A 37 51.36 -33.84 21.87
C LEU A 37 50.23 -33.40 22.82
N HIS A 38 50.26 -33.86 24.08
CA HIS A 38 49.29 -33.44 25.09
C HIS A 38 49.44 -31.96 25.43
N GLN A 39 50.68 -31.48 25.62
CA GLN A 39 50.96 -30.06 25.86
C GLN A 39 50.53 -29.18 24.69
N GLU A 40 50.81 -29.58 23.44
CA GLU A 40 50.36 -28.85 22.25
C GLU A 40 48.84 -28.84 22.13
N LYS A 41 48.14 -29.94 22.44
CA LYS A 41 46.67 -29.95 22.53
C LYS A 41 46.14 -28.96 23.56
N CYS A 42 46.79 -28.86 24.73
CA CYS A 42 46.43 -27.87 25.75
C CYS A 42 46.66 -26.42 25.29
N LYS A 43 47.78 -26.15 24.58
CA LYS A 43 48.07 -24.83 24.00
C LYS A 43 47.06 -24.44 22.93
N VAL A 44 46.76 -25.35 22.00
CA VAL A 44 45.73 -25.14 20.95
C VAL A 44 44.37 -24.87 21.59
N SER A 45 43.96 -25.66 22.58
CA SER A 45 42.70 -25.43 23.31
C SER A 45 42.65 -24.08 24.01
N LYS A 46 43.78 -23.59 24.54
CA LYS A 46 43.87 -22.25 25.14
C LYS A 46 43.75 -21.15 24.07
N LEU A 47 44.47 -21.28 22.96
CA LEU A 47 44.41 -20.32 21.84
C LEU A 47 43.01 -20.28 21.20
N GLU A 48 42.32 -21.42 21.08
CA GLU A 48 40.94 -21.48 20.62
C GLU A 48 40.00 -20.69 21.55
N ARG A 49 40.15 -20.85 22.87
CA ARG A 49 39.38 -20.08 23.87
C ARG A 49 39.69 -18.59 23.79
N ASP A 50 40.96 -18.22 23.66
CA ASP A 50 41.38 -16.81 23.57
C ASP A 50 40.86 -16.16 22.29
N LYS A 51 40.92 -16.86 21.15
CA LYS A 51 40.38 -16.40 19.86
C LYS A 51 38.85 -16.26 19.89
N VAL A 52 38.15 -17.17 20.55
CA VAL A 52 36.70 -17.07 20.75
C VAL A 52 36.35 -15.84 21.61
N GLN A 53 37.13 -15.57 22.67
CA GLN A 53 36.94 -14.35 23.47
C GLN A 53 37.26 -13.08 22.68
N GLU A 54 38.29 -13.08 21.85
CA GLU A 54 38.66 -11.94 21.00
C GLU A 54 37.55 -11.60 20.00
N VAL A 55 37.00 -12.61 19.32
CA VAL A 55 35.86 -12.44 18.40
C VAL A 55 34.63 -11.92 19.16
N LYS A 56 34.40 -12.36 20.40
CA LYS A 56 33.31 -11.86 21.24
C LYS A 56 33.49 -10.38 21.57
N ARG A 57 34.68 -9.97 22.02
CA ARG A 57 34.99 -8.56 22.32
C ARG A 57 34.88 -7.66 21.08
N ALA A 58 35.34 -8.14 19.92
CA ALA A 58 35.21 -7.40 18.66
C ALA A 58 33.74 -7.17 18.29
N ARG A 59 32.88 -8.19 18.44
CA ARG A 59 31.43 -8.06 18.21
C ARG A 59 30.78 -7.09 19.20
N GLU A 60 31.13 -7.16 20.48
CA GLU A 60 30.63 -6.24 21.51
C GLU A 60 31.04 -4.80 21.21
N GLN A 61 32.29 -4.57 20.80
CA GLN A 61 32.78 -3.25 20.42
C GLN A 61 32.08 -2.69 19.18
N GLU A 62 31.82 -3.53 18.16
CA GLU A 62 31.05 -3.13 16.97
C GLU A 62 29.60 -2.77 17.35
N GLN A 63 28.96 -3.55 18.23
CA GLN A 63 27.62 -3.24 18.75
C GLN A 63 27.60 -1.92 19.53
N HIS A 64 28.64 -1.62 20.31
CA HIS A 64 28.76 -0.36 21.03
C HIS A 64 28.91 0.82 20.06
N ARG A 65 29.71 0.67 18.98
CA ARG A 65 29.82 1.69 17.93
C ARG A 65 28.49 1.95 17.22
N HIS A 66 27.76 0.90 16.85
CA HIS A 66 26.44 1.05 16.23
C HIS A 66 25.44 1.74 17.17
N THR A 67 25.45 1.38 18.45
CA THR A 67 24.60 2.00 19.47
C THR A 67 24.93 3.49 19.63
N ALA A 68 26.21 3.84 19.73
CA ALA A 68 26.67 5.23 19.83
C ALA A 68 26.24 6.07 18.61
N MET A 69 26.42 5.55 17.41
CA MET A 69 26.01 6.23 16.17
C MET A 69 24.48 6.43 16.11
N LEU A 70 23.69 5.44 16.54
CA LEU A 70 22.24 5.57 16.62
C LEU A 70 21.80 6.62 17.66
N THR A 71 22.49 6.70 18.81
CA THR A 71 22.19 7.74 19.80
C THR A 71 22.58 9.13 19.33
N GLU A 72 23.71 9.28 18.62
CA GLU A 72 24.14 10.55 18.05
C GLU A 72 23.19 11.02 16.94
N GLN A 73 22.76 10.12 16.06
CA GLN A 73 21.72 10.38 15.07
C GLN A 73 20.44 10.86 15.77
N ARG A 74 19.91 10.11 16.74
CA ARG A 74 18.70 10.53 17.48
C ARG A 74 18.84 11.91 18.12
N ALA A 75 20.00 12.24 18.67
CA ALA A 75 20.26 13.56 19.24
C ALA A 75 20.24 14.67 18.17
N LYS A 76 20.87 14.45 17.01
CA LYS A 76 20.86 15.40 15.89
C LYS A 76 19.45 15.66 15.36
N TRP A 77 18.68 14.60 15.14
CA TRP A 77 17.28 14.74 14.68
C TRP A 77 16.40 15.45 15.72
N HIS A 78 16.64 15.22 17.01
CA HIS A 78 15.94 15.97 18.05
C HIS A 78 16.35 17.45 18.07
N GLU A 79 17.64 17.75 17.90
CA GLU A 79 18.14 19.12 17.83
C GLU A 79 17.59 19.88 16.61
N GLU A 80 17.58 19.26 15.43
CA GLU A 80 17.00 19.80 14.19
C GLU A 80 15.50 20.06 14.36
N LYS A 81 14.76 19.10 14.90
CA LYS A 81 13.34 19.27 15.22
C LYS A 81 13.09 20.44 16.18
N GLN A 82 13.92 20.62 17.20
CA GLN A 82 13.80 21.74 18.14
C GLN A 82 14.11 23.08 17.45
N LYS A 83 15.12 23.14 16.57
CA LYS A 83 15.44 24.33 15.77
C LYS A 83 14.30 24.71 14.81
N GLU A 84 13.70 23.72 14.14
CA GLU A 84 12.54 23.94 13.27
C GLU A 84 11.33 24.45 14.06
N LEU A 85 11.04 23.85 15.21
CA LEU A 85 9.95 24.29 16.10
C LEU A 85 10.19 25.71 16.62
N GLN A 86 11.43 26.06 16.97
CA GLN A 86 11.78 27.40 17.41
C GLN A 86 11.59 28.42 16.28
N THR A 87 12.07 28.10 15.07
CA THR A 87 11.91 28.96 13.89
C THR A 87 10.43 29.16 13.54
N LEU A 88 9.61 28.11 13.66
CA LEU A 88 8.17 28.19 13.42
C LEU A 88 7.46 29.05 14.46
N ARG A 89 7.84 28.95 15.74
CA ARG A 89 7.33 29.82 16.82
C ARG A 89 7.69 31.29 16.58
N GLU A 90 8.92 31.57 16.19
CA GLU A 90 9.37 32.93 15.88
C GLU A 90 8.62 33.51 14.67
N ASN A 91 8.43 32.71 13.62
CA ASN A 91 7.65 33.13 12.45
C ASN A 91 6.19 33.43 12.80
N LEU A 92 5.55 32.58 13.60
CA LEU A 92 4.16 32.78 14.01
C LEU A 92 4.01 34.00 14.93
N THR A 93 4.96 34.23 15.83
CA THR A 93 5.00 35.42 16.69
C THR A 93 5.14 36.69 15.84
N ARG A 94 6.07 36.69 14.88
CA ARG A 94 6.27 37.81 13.94
C ARG A 94 5.03 38.06 13.08
N GLN A 95 4.34 37.01 12.66
CA GLN A 95 3.08 37.13 11.91
C GLN A 95 1.99 37.75 12.78
N HIS A 96 1.85 37.30 14.02
CA HIS A 96 0.89 37.87 14.97
C HIS A 96 1.16 39.35 15.24
N GLU A 97 2.42 39.74 15.45
CA GLU A 97 2.81 41.16 15.60
C GLU A 97 2.50 42.00 14.36
N GLN A 98 2.71 41.44 13.16
CA GLN A 98 2.35 42.09 11.90
C GLN A 98 0.83 42.30 11.77
N GLU A 99 0.02 41.31 12.14
CA GLU A 99 -1.44 41.43 12.14
C GLU A 99 -1.94 42.45 13.17
N LEU A 100 -1.35 42.47 14.37
CA LEU A 100 -1.66 43.49 15.38
C LEU A 100 -1.34 44.90 14.87
N ALA A 101 -0.18 45.08 14.22
CA ALA A 101 0.20 46.36 13.63
C ALA A 101 -0.74 46.78 12.49
N ARG A 102 -1.17 45.84 11.63
CA ARG A 102 -2.17 46.08 10.58
C ARG A 102 -3.51 46.51 11.17
N HIS A 103 -4.01 45.78 12.17
CA HIS A 103 -5.25 46.11 12.85
C HIS A 103 -5.19 47.46 13.56
N ALA A 104 -4.08 47.79 14.23
CA ALA A 104 -3.89 49.11 14.84
C ALA A 104 -3.96 50.22 13.78
N LYS A 105 -3.28 50.05 12.63
CA LYS A 105 -3.30 51.02 11.54
C LYS A 105 -4.71 51.22 10.96
N ILE A 106 -5.48 50.15 10.76
CA ILE A 106 -6.88 50.25 10.29
C ILE A 106 -7.73 51.00 11.31
N LYS A 107 -7.61 50.69 12.61
CA LYS A 107 -8.33 51.39 13.67
C LYS A 107 -7.96 52.86 13.78
N ASP A 108 -6.68 53.20 13.58
CA ASP A 108 -6.22 54.59 13.58
C ASP A 108 -6.77 55.36 12.39
N GLN A 109 -6.81 54.74 11.21
CA GLN A 109 -7.41 55.33 10.01
C GLN A 109 -8.92 55.58 10.18
N GLU A 110 -9.66 54.62 10.73
CA GLU A 110 -11.10 54.80 10.99
C GLU A 110 -11.36 55.87 12.06
N ASN A 111 -10.54 55.90 13.12
CA ASN A 111 -10.61 56.98 14.12
C ASN A 111 -10.34 58.36 13.50
N GLN A 112 -9.38 58.47 12.58
CA GLN A 112 -9.13 59.72 11.86
C GLN A 112 -10.32 60.12 10.98
N ARG A 113 -10.91 59.17 10.25
CA ARG A 113 -12.11 59.39 9.42
C ARG A 113 -13.30 59.86 10.24
N LEU A 114 -13.59 59.19 11.35
CA LEU A 114 -14.68 59.57 12.26
C LEU A 114 -14.44 60.94 12.91
N LYS A 115 -13.20 61.27 13.29
CA LYS A 115 -12.85 62.61 13.78
C LYS A 115 -13.05 63.68 12.71
N ALA A 116 -12.66 63.41 11.46
CA ALA A 116 -12.86 64.34 10.34
C ALA A 116 -14.36 64.56 10.06
N ALA A 117 -15.16 63.49 10.03
CA ALA A 117 -16.61 63.57 9.85
C ALA A 117 -17.30 64.35 10.98
N LEU A 118 -16.89 64.12 12.24
CA LEU A 118 -17.41 64.83 13.40
C LEU A 118 -17.10 66.33 13.34
N ASN A 119 -15.89 66.71 12.94
CA ASN A 119 -15.50 68.12 12.75
C ASN A 119 -16.28 68.76 11.59
N ALA A 120 -16.46 68.06 10.47
CA ALA A 120 -17.26 68.55 9.34
C ALA A 120 -18.74 68.78 9.72
N MET A 121 -19.32 67.93 10.57
CA MET A 121 -20.67 68.15 11.12
C MET A 121 -20.73 69.31 12.13
N ARG A 122 -19.64 69.59 12.84
CA ARG A 122 -19.56 70.71 13.79
C ARG A 122 -19.47 72.07 13.09
N ASP A 123 -18.79 72.15 11.95
CA ASP A 123 -18.42 73.42 11.31
C ASP A 123 -19.26 73.78 10.05
N GLY A 124 -20.15 72.89 9.57
CA GLY A 124 -20.89 73.07 8.31
C GLY A 124 -22.41 73.24 8.44
N SER A 125 -23.04 74.03 7.56
CA SER A 125 -24.50 73.96 7.38
C SER A 125 -24.88 72.62 6.74
N GLY A 126 -25.93 71.96 7.27
CA GLY A 126 -26.28 70.56 6.96
C GLY A 126 -26.53 70.24 5.48
N GLU A 127 -26.67 71.23 4.61
CA GLU A 127 -26.76 71.05 3.16
C GLU A 127 -25.38 70.87 2.49
N LYS A 128 -24.37 71.65 2.90
CA LYS A 128 -22.99 71.48 2.41
C LYS A 128 -22.39 70.16 2.89
N VAL A 129 -22.72 69.74 4.11
CA VAL A 129 -22.31 68.45 4.69
C VAL A 129 -22.92 67.27 3.92
N ARG A 130 -24.21 67.33 3.56
CA ARG A 130 -24.87 66.28 2.76
C ARG A 130 -24.26 66.14 1.36
N THR A 131 -23.99 67.25 0.68
CA THR A 131 -23.35 67.22 -0.65
C THR A 131 -21.91 66.72 -0.57
N ALA A 132 -21.14 67.13 0.45
CA ALA A 132 -19.77 66.67 0.67
C ALA A 132 -19.72 65.16 0.97
N LEU A 133 -20.57 64.65 1.87
CA LEU A 133 -20.66 63.22 2.19
C LEU A 133 -21.08 62.37 0.99
N THR A 134 -21.96 62.90 0.13
CA THR A 134 -22.37 62.19 -1.09
C THR A 134 -21.24 62.12 -2.12
N LEU A 135 -20.44 63.18 -2.25
CA LEU A 135 -19.25 63.19 -3.10
C LEU A 135 -18.16 62.28 -2.55
N GLU A 136 -17.93 62.30 -1.24
CA GLU A 136 -16.96 61.43 -0.56
C GLU A 136 -17.35 59.95 -0.69
N ALA A 137 -18.62 59.59 -0.49
CA ALA A 137 -19.10 58.21 -0.72
C ALA A 137 -18.92 57.75 -2.17
N LYS A 138 -19.09 58.66 -3.15
CA LYS A 138 -18.85 58.35 -4.57
C LYS A 138 -17.36 58.19 -4.89
N GLU A 139 -16.50 59.01 -4.29
CA GLU A 139 -15.04 58.86 -4.43
C GLU A 139 -14.51 57.62 -3.73
N GLU A 140 -15.01 57.30 -2.53
CA GLU A 140 -14.69 56.06 -1.80
C GLU A 140 -15.11 54.82 -2.59
N ALA A 141 -16.30 54.81 -3.18
CA ALA A 141 -16.73 53.73 -4.07
C ALA A 141 -15.81 53.58 -5.29
N ARG A 142 -15.40 54.68 -5.94
CA ARG A 142 -14.46 54.63 -7.06
C ARG A 142 -13.08 54.10 -6.64
N ARG A 143 -12.53 54.57 -5.53
CA ARG A 143 -11.23 54.10 -5.00
C ARG A 143 -11.29 52.61 -4.66
N PHE A 144 -12.38 52.14 -4.08
CA PHE A 144 -12.60 50.72 -3.79
C PHE A 144 -12.60 49.89 -5.08
N PHE A 145 -13.36 50.30 -6.11
CA PHE A 145 -13.36 49.62 -7.41
C PHE A 145 -11.98 49.61 -8.09
N ASP A 146 -11.25 50.73 -8.05
CA ASP A 146 -9.90 50.80 -8.62
C ASP A 146 -8.91 49.90 -7.86
N GLN A 147 -9.02 49.82 -6.53
CA GLN A 147 -8.18 48.95 -5.70
C GLN A 147 -8.48 47.47 -5.97
N GLU A 148 -9.76 47.11 -6.08
CA GLU A 148 -10.17 45.75 -6.42
C GLU A 148 -9.76 45.36 -7.84
N ARG A 149 -9.84 46.29 -8.80
CA ARG A 149 -9.32 46.08 -10.16
C ARG A 149 -7.82 45.77 -10.14
N VAL A 150 -7.03 46.54 -9.38
CA VAL A 150 -5.57 46.30 -9.27
C VAL A 150 -5.28 44.97 -8.59
N ARG A 151 -6.02 44.61 -7.53
CA ARG A 151 -5.90 43.32 -6.84
C ARG A 151 -6.15 42.15 -7.80
N LEU A 152 -7.26 42.20 -8.55
CA LEU A 152 -7.60 41.16 -9.52
C LEU A 152 -6.59 41.08 -10.68
N LEU A 153 -6.05 42.21 -11.15
CA LEU A 153 -4.99 42.21 -12.15
C LEU A 153 -3.69 41.57 -11.65
N GLN A 154 -3.34 41.81 -10.37
CA GLN A 154 -2.21 41.16 -9.73
C GLN A 154 -2.45 39.65 -9.59
N GLU A 155 -3.63 39.23 -9.13
CA GLU A 155 -4.02 37.83 -9.00
C GLU A 155 -3.97 37.10 -10.35
N ILE A 156 -4.45 37.74 -11.43
CA ILE A 156 -4.30 37.22 -12.80
C ILE A 156 -2.82 37.06 -13.18
N GLY A 157 -1.95 37.99 -12.77
CA GLY A 157 -0.51 37.91 -12.98
C GLY A 157 0.13 36.73 -12.25
N GLU A 158 -0.23 36.53 -10.99
CA GLU A 158 0.23 35.42 -10.15
C GLU A 158 -0.27 34.08 -10.68
N LEU A 159 -1.54 33.98 -11.09
CA LEU A 159 -2.10 32.79 -11.72
C LEU A 159 -1.41 32.46 -13.04
N LYS A 160 -1.04 33.45 -13.86
CA LYS A 160 -0.25 33.23 -15.08
C LYS A 160 1.16 32.71 -14.78
N ALA A 161 1.80 33.23 -13.74
CA ALA A 161 3.13 32.76 -13.31
C ALA A 161 3.07 31.33 -12.76
N ALA A 162 2.08 31.03 -11.91
CA ALA A 162 1.82 29.69 -11.39
C ALA A 162 1.53 28.69 -12.51
N LYS A 163 0.68 29.07 -13.48
CA LYS A 163 0.42 28.25 -14.67
C LYS A 163 1.71 27.95 -15.43
N LYS A 164 2.55 28.97 -15.68
CA LYS A 164 3.82 28.77 -16.38
C LYS A 164 4.72 27.78 -15.64
N GLN A 165 4.82 27.89 -14.31
CA GLN A 165 5.59 26.97 -13.48
C GLN A 165 5.04 25.54 -13.56
N THR A 166 3.71 25.35 -13.54
CA THR A 166 3.11 24.03 -13.69
C THR A 166 3.32 23.43 -15.08
N ASP A 167 3.26 24.26 -16.13
CA ASP A 167 3.52 23.83 -17.51
C ASP A 167 4.99 23.39 -17.69
N GLU A 168 5.94 24.12 -17.09
CA GLU A 168 7.37 23.76 -17.06
C GLU A 168 7.61 22.45 -16.28
N ALA A 169 6.96 22.28 -15.13
CA ALA A 169 7.04 21.05 -14.33
C ALA A 169 6.47 19.83 -15.11
N LEU A 170 5.34 20.02 -15.80
CA LEU A 170 4.75 18.99 -16.66
C LEU A 170 5.69 18.62 -17.81
N SER A 171 6.31 19.60 -18.47
CA SER A 171 7.28 19.37 -19.54
C SER A 171 8.47 18.53 -19.05
N ASN A 172 9.03 18.87 -17.88
CA ASN A 172 10.12 18.13 -17.26
C ASN A 172 9.71 16.69 -16.92
N MET A 173 8.50 16.48 -16.40
CA MET A 173 7.98 15.15 -16.10
C MET A 173 7.83 14.29 -17.36
N ILE A 174 7.26 14.85 -18.43
CA ILE A 174 7.13 14.17 -19.73
C ILE A 174 8.50 13.77 -20.28
N GLN A 175 9.50 14.64 -20.19
CA GLN A 175 10.86 14.33 -20.62
C GLN A 175 11.49 13.21 -19.78
N ALA A 176 11.30 13.23 -18.46
CA ALA A 176 11.79 12.19 -17.57
C ALA A 176 11.14 10.83 -17.88
N ASP A 177 9.84 10.78 -18.14
CA ASP A 177 9.14 9.54 -18.48
C ASP A 177 9.53 9.03 -19.87
N LYS A 178 9.76 9.92 -20.84
CA LYS A 178 10.32 9.55 -22.14
C LYS A 178 11.71 8.90 -22.01
N MET A 179 12.55 9.42 -21.11
CA MET A 179 13.87 8.85 -20.84
C MET A 179 13.76 7.47 -20.19
N LYS A 180 12.94 7.32 -19.14
CA LYS A 180 12.68 6.03 -18.48
C LYS A 180 12.12 4.98 -19.46
N ALA A 181 11.20 5.37 -20.35
CA ALA A 181 10.69 4.48 -21.39
C ALA A 181 11.77 4.11 -22.42
N GLY A 182 12.76 4.96 -22.63
CA GLY A 182 13.99 4.63 -23.36
C GLY A 182 14.80 3.57 -22.63
N ASP A 183 15.12 3.81 -21.36
CA ASP A 183 15.93 2.91 -20.53
C ASP A 183 15.29 1.52 -20.40
N LEU A 184 13.97 1.45 -20.16
CA LEU A 184 13.23 0.17 -20.10
C LEU A 184 13.31 -0.62 -21.41
N ARG A 185 13.28 0.06 -22.57
CA ARG A 185 13.45 -0.61 -23.87
C ARG A 185 14.87 -1.15 -24.05
N VAL A 186 15.88 -0.41 -23.59
CA VAL A 186 17.28 -0.84 -23.63
C VAL A 186 17.50 -2.04 -22.71
N GLU A 187 17.00 -2.00 -21.47
CA GLU A 187 17.08 -3.13 -20.53
C GLU A 187 16.34 -4.37 -21.07
N HIS A 188 15.15 -4.19 -21.65
CA HIS A 188 14.43 -5.29 -22.29
C HIS A 188 15.25 -5.92 -23.43
N GLN A 189 15.88 -5.09 -24.27
CA GLN A 189 16.75 -5.57 -25.35
C GLN A 189 17.97 -6.34 -24.80
N GLN A 190 18.62 -5.83 -23.75
CA GLN A 190 19.74 -6.51 -23.10
C GLN A 190 19.33 -7.86 -22.50
N HIS A 191 18.17 -7.94 -21.83
CA HIS A 191 17.65 -9.20 -21.32
C HIS A 191 17.36 -10.19 -22.45
N GLN A 192 16.83 -9.71 -23.58
CA GLN A 192 16.56 -10.56 -24.74
C GLN A 192 17.84 -11.14 -25.36
N GLU A 193 18.92 -10.35 -25.39
CA GLU A 193 20.25 -10.80 -25.79
C GLU A 193 20.84 -11.81 -24.81
N GLN A 194 20.70 -11.60 -23.50
CA GLN A 194 21.12 -12.55 -22.47
C GLN A 194 20.37 -13.88 -22.56
N ILE A 195 19.04 -13.85 -22.77
CA ILE A 195 18.25 -15.06 -22.98
C ILE A 195 18.74 -15.81 -24.21
N SER A 196 18.99 -15.10 -25.31
CA SER A 196 19.49 -15.70 -26.55
C SER A 196 20.87 -16.32 -26.36
N LYS A 197 21.75 -15.67 -25.59
CA LYS A 197 23.06 -16.19 -25.23
C LYS A 197 22.97 -17.46 -24.38
N ILE A 198 22.14 -17.46 -23.33
CA ILE A 198 21.93 -18.64 -22.47
C ILE A 198 21.41 -19.81 -23.30
N LYS A 199 20.44 -19.58 -24.19
CA LYS A 199 19.93 -20.63 -25.10
C LYS A 199 21.04 -21.23 -25.94
N TRP A 200 21.87 -20.39 -26.56
CA TRP A 200 22.98 -20.84 -27.39
C TRP A 200 24.03 -21.61 -26.60
N ASP A 201 24.38 -21.15 -25.40
CA ASP A 201 25.31 -21.83 -24.50
C ASP A 201 24.76 -23.21 -24.08
N CYS A 202 23.48 -23.29 -23.70
CA CYS A 202 22.81 -24.55 -23.38
C CYS A 202 22.79 -25.53 -24.56
N GLU A 203 22.46 -25.06 -25.77
CA GLU A 203 22.48 -25.89 -26.98
C GLU A 203 23.87 -26.42 -27.32
N ARG A 204 24.91 -25.59 -27.09
CA ARG A 204 26.31 -26.02 -27.25
C ARG A 204 26.66 -27.11 -26.24
N ASP A 205 26.27 -26.95 -24.99
CA ASP A 205 26.55 -27.92 -23.93
C ASP A 205 25.78 -29.24 -24.13
N ILE A 206 24.53 -29.18 -24.59
CA ILE A 206 23.75 -30.37 -24.97
C ILE A 206 24.49 -31.14 -26.08
N ARG A 207 24.94 -30.46 -27.14
CA ARG A 207 25.72 -31.11 -28.22
C ARG A 207 26.98 -31.78 -27.69
N ARG A 208 27.74 -31.09 -26.84
CA ARG A 208 28.95 -31.63 -26.20
C ARG A 208 28.64 -32.89 -25.37
N LEU A 209 27.60 -32.85 -24.54
CA LEU A 209 27.20 -33.99 -23.70
C LEU A 209 26.71 -35.17 -24.53
N VAL A 210 25.97 -34.93 -25.62
CA VAL A 210 25.52 -35.98 -26.54
C VAL A 210 26.71 -36.68 -27.20
N ASP A 211 27.73 -35.94 -27.63
CA ASP A 211 28.92 -36.54 -28.23
C ASP A 211 29.76 -37.31 -27.21
N GLU A 212 29.82 -36.83 -25.96
CA GLU A 212 30.45 -37.54 -24.85
C GLU A 212 29.73 -38.87 -24.55
N ILE A 213 28.39 -38.88 -24.55
CA ILE A 213 27.57 -40.09 -24.39
C ILE A 213 27.89 -41.08 -25.51
N LYS A 214 27.85 -40.65 -26.79
CA LYS A 214 28.19 -41.52 -27.93
C LYS A 214 29.60 -42.11 -27.82
N SER A 215 30.57 -41.34 -27.31
CA SER A 215 31.92 -41.84 -27.08
C SER A 215 31.97 -42.89 -25.98
N LYS A 216 31.21 -42.69 -24.89
CA LYS A 216 31.09 -43.66 -23.79
C LYS A 216 30.38 -44.93 -24.24
N ASP A 217 29.31 -44.83 -25.02
CA ASP A 217 28.60 -46.00 -25.58
C ASP A 217 29.51 -46.87 -26.45
N ARG A 218 30.35 -46.26 -27.30
CA ARG A 218 31.36 -47.01 -28.08
C ARG A 218 32.36 -47.73 -27.18
N THR A 219 32.74 -47.11 -26.06
CA THR A 219 33.67 -47.70 -25.09
C THR A 219 33.01 -48.87 -24.35
N ILE A 220 31.76 -48.71 -23.92
CA ILE A 220 30.96 -49.77 -23.29
C ILE A 220 30.82 -50.95 -24.24
N PHE A 221 30.43 -50.71 -25.49
CA PHE A 221 30.31 -51.75 -26.50
C PHE A 221 31.62 -52.53 -26.72
N ALA A 222 32.77 -51.84 -26.72
CA ALA A 222 34.07 -52.51 -26.82
C ALA A 222 34.36 -53.39 -25.60
N LEU A 223 34.07 -52.90 -24.39
CA LEU A 223 34.26 -53.65 -23.15
C LEU A 223 33.32 -54.86 -23.05
N GLU A 224 32.06 -54.73 -23.47
CA GLU A 224 31.09 -55.83 -23.53
C GLU A 224 31.59 -56.95 -24.45
N LYS A 225 32.08 -56.60 -25.64
CA LYS A 225 32.67 -57.56 -26.58
C LYS A 225 33.92 -58.25 -26.03
N GLU A 226 34.78 -57.51 -25.34
CA GLU A 226 35.95 -58.09 -24.66
C GLU A 226 35.52 -59.04 -23.53
N MET A 227 34.52 -58.65 -22.73
CA MET A 227 33.95 -59.51 -21.68
C MET A 227 33.38 -60.80 -22.25
N GLU A 228 32.57 -60.75 -23.31
CA GLU A 228 32.03 -61.94 -23.98
C GLU A 228 33.16 -62.86 -24.47
N SER A 229 34.21 -62.31 -25.07
CA SER A 229 35.38 -63.08 -25.50
C SER A 229 36.09 -63.75 -24.32
N THR A 230 36.30 -63.03 -23.21
CA THR A 230 36.95 -63.58 -22.02
C THR A 230 36.10 -64.65 -21.34
N ALA A 231 34.78 -64.46 -21.25
CA ALA A 231 33.83 -65.45 -20.74
C ALA A 231 33.85 -66.73 -21.59
N GLY A 232 33.87 -66.59 -22.93
CA GLY A 232 33.99 -67.73 -23.84
C GLY A 232 35.32 -68.49 -23.69
N CYS A 233 36.43 -67.79 -23.46
CA CYS A 233 37.70 -68.44 -23.12
C CYS A 233 37.66 -69.18 -21.79
N LEU A 234 37.04 -68.58 -20.76
CA LEU A 234 36.93 -69.18 -19.43
C LEU A 234 36.05 -70.43 -19.45
N GLN A 235 34.93 -70.41 -20.18
CA GLN A 235 34.07 -71.59 -20.32
C GLN A 235 34.79 -72.77 -21.01
N LYS A 236 35.62 -72.49 -22.03
CA LYS A 236 36.45 -73.54 -22.65
C LYS A 236 37.45 -74.14 -21.67
N LEU A 237 38.09 -73.31 -20.85
CA LEU A 237 39.01 -73.78 -19.80
C LEU A 237 38.28 -74.58 -18.73
N GLN A 238 37.06 -74.16 -18.35
CA GLN A 238 36.23 -74.89 -17.39
C GLN A 238 35.87 -76.28 -17.91
N LEU A 239 35.44 -76.41 -19.17
CA LEU A 239 35.18 -77.72 -19.78
C LEU A 239 36.43 -78.61 -19.85
N GLN A 240 37.60 -78.02 -20.12
CA GLN A 240 38.87 -78.77 -20.05
C GLN A 240 39.20 -79.24 -18.63
N LYS A 241 38.94 -78.40 -17.63
CA LYS A 241 39.12 -78.75 -16.23
C LYS A 241 38.18 -79.87 -15.82
N ASP A 242 36.90 -79.79 -16.15
CA ASP A 242 35.91 -80.82 -15.81
C ASP A 242 36.25 -82.16 -16.47
N ALA A 243 36.73 -82.15 -17.73
CA ALA A 243 37.23 -83.35 -18.41
C ALA A 243 38.48 -83.95 -17.72
N LEU A 244 39.37 -83.10 -17.19
CA LEU A 244 40.52 -83.57 -16.40
C LEU A 244 40.10 -84.10 -15.03
N ASP A 245 39.13 -83.46 -14.36
CA ASP A 245 38.58 -83.89 -13.08
C ASP A 245 37.89 -85.27 -13.22
N GLU A 246 37.18 -85.53 -14.33
CA GLU A 246 36.64 -86.86 -14.66
C GLU A 246 37.73 -87.92 -14.86
N GLN A 247 38.82 -87.58 -15.57
CA GLN A 247 39.97 -88.48 -15.70
C GLN A 247 40.61 -88.79 -14.35
N LEU A 248 40.72 -87.78 -13.48
CA LEU A 248 41.31 -87.92 -12.15
C LEU A 248 40.41 -88.73 -11.20
N PHE A 249 39.08 -88.61 -11.34
CA PHE A 249 38.11 -89.41 -10.63
C PHE A 249 38.25 -90.90 -10.99
N LEU A 250 38.39 -91.22 -12.28
CA LEU A 250 38.63 -92.59 -12.76
C LEU A 250 39.97 -93.18 -12.24
N VAL A 251 41.02 -92.36 -12.12
CA VAL A 251 42.30 -92.78 -11.53
C VAL A 251 42.17 -93.00 -10.02
N LYS A 252 41.44 -92.15 -9.30
CA LYS A 252 41.20 -92.31 -7.86
C LYS A 252 40.35 -93.54 -7.52
N GLU A 253 39.39 -93.92 -8.36
CA GLU A 253 38.68 -95.19 -8.21
C GLU A 253 39.62 -96.40 -8.42
N ALA A 254 40.68 -96.25 -9.23
CA ALA A 254 41.69 -97.28 -9.42
C ALA A 254 42.71 -97.40 -8.26
N GLU A 255 42.76 -96.45 -7.32
CA GLU A 255 43.75 -96.40 -6.22
C GLU A 255 43.22 -96.86 -4.84
N CYS A 256 42.00 -97.40 -4.75
CA CYS A 256 41.53 -98.08 -3.55
C CYS A 256 42.20 -99.47 -3.36
N GLY A 257 43.50 -99.48 -3.05
CA GLY A 257 44.26 -100.67 -2.68
C GLY A 257 45.77 -100.43 -2.44
N LEU A 258 46.14 -100.31 -1.16
CA LEU A 258 47.45 -100.61 -0.54
C LEU A 258 48.54 -99.50 -0.41
N GLY A 259 48.77 -99.05 0.85
CA GLY A 259 50.03 -99.24 1.61
C GLY A 259 51.30 -98.39 1.34
N SER A 260 51.71 -97.58 2.34
CA SER A 260 53.01 -96.85 2.50
C SER A 260 54.21 -97.77 2.86
N PRO A 261 55.52 -97.47 2.62
CA PRO A 261 56.33 -96.60 3.53
C PRO A 261 57.65 -95.87 3.01
N LYS A 262 58.00 -94.75 3.67
CA LYS A 262 59.30 -94.01 3.91
C LYS A 262 60.62 -94.19 3.10
N ARG A 263 61.24 -93.04 2.74
CA ARG A 263 62.70 -92.57 2.69
C ARG A 263 62.96 -91.76 1.40
N GLU A 264 63.80 -90.73 1.24
CA GLU A 264 64.80 -89.95 2.00
C GLU A 264 65.06 -88.64 1.18
N ILE A 265 65.49 -87.55 1.83
CA ILE A 265 65.96 -86.28 1.20
C ILE A 265 67.49 -86.27 1.27
N PRO A 266 68.22 -85.84 0.22
CA PRO A 266 69.11 -84.67 0.37
C PRO A 266 69.18 -83.75 -0.87
N GLY A 267 69.43 -82.45 -0.64
CA GLY A 267 69.39 -81.40 -1.66
C GLY A 267 70.71 -80.80 -2.15
N ARG A 268 70.54 -79.62 -2.77
CA ARG A 268 71.47 -78.52 -3.14
C ARG A 268 72.28 -78.57 -4.47
N ALA A 269 71.88 -77.63 -5.34
CA ALA A 269 72.62 -76.47 -5.85
C ALA A 269 73.77 -76.62 -6.88
N GLY A 270 73.63 -75.87 -7.99
CA GLY A 270 74.68 -74.98 -8.49
C GLY A 270 75.13 -75.14 -9.94
N ASP A 271 74.97 -74.06 -10.70
CA ASP A 271 75.72 -73.61 -11.89
C ASP A 271 75.60 -74.29 -13.27
N GLY A 272 74.96 -73.54 -14.18
CA GLY A 272 75.66 -72.95 -15.33
C GLY A 272 75.80 -73.79 -16.61
N ALA A 273 74.91 -73.54 -17.59
CA ALA A 273 75.27 -73.05 -18.94
C ALA A 273 74.14 -73.29 -19.97
N GLU A 274 73.73 -72.17 -20.56
CA GLU A 274 73.44 -71.94 -21.99
C GLU A 274 72.59 -72.91 -22.83
N GLN A 275 71.54 -72.30 -23.40
CA GLN A 275 70.96 -72.55 -24.74
C GLN A 275 70.27 -73.89 -25.02
N CYS A 276 68.94 -73.88 -24.94
CA CYS A 276 68.12 -73.89 -26.15
C CYS A 276 66.74 -73.27 -25.87
N GLY A 277 66.43 -72.18 -26.59
CA GLY A 277 65.17 -71.46 -26.45
C GLY A 277 64.02 -72.27 -27.04
N SER A 278 63.21 -72.88 -26.18
CA SER A 278 61.89 -73.32 -26.62
C SER A 278 61.05 -72.08 -26.98
N PRO A 279 60.42 -72.04 -28.17
CA PRO A 279 59.54 -70.96 -28.60
C PRO A 279 58.47 -70.60 -27.55
N ASP A 280 58.04 -71.58 -26.76
CA ASP A 280 56.98 -71.42 -25.77
C ASP A 280 57.39 -70.64 -24.52
N LEU A 281 58.65 -70.72 -24.06
CA LEU A 281 59.09 -69.92 -22.91
C LEU A 281 59.21 -68.44 -23.28
N ARG A 282 59.69 -68.13 -24.50
CA ARG A 282 59.73 -66.75 -25.02
C ARG A 282 58.34 -66.20 -25.34
N ARG A 283 57.40 -67.07 -25.72
CA ARG A 283 55.99 -66.69 -25.94
C ARG A 283 55.29 -66.41 -24.61
N ASN A 284 55.49 -67.24 -23.60
CA ASN A 284 54.93 -67.02 -22.27
C ASN A 284 55.55 -65.80 -21.58
N GLN A 285 56.86 -65.57 -21.68
CA GLN A 285 57.47 -64.34 -21.15
C GLN A 285 56.95 -63.07 -21.83
N ARG A 286 56.74 -63.09 -23.16
CA ARG A 286 56.08 -61.97 -23.86
C ARG A 286 54.65 -61.77 -23.42
N ARG A 287 53.88 -62.85 -23.26
CA ARG A 287 52.48 -62.77 -22.79
C ARG A 287 52.37 -62.25 -21.37
N VAL A 288 53.28 -62.65 -20.48
CA VAL A 288 53.35 -62.12 -19.10
C VAL A 288 53.77 -60.64 -19.10
N ALA A 289 54.72 -60.24 -19.95
CA ALA A 289 55.12 -58.84 -20.09
C ALA A 289 53.99 -57.96 -20.67
N GLU A 290 53.25 -58.47 -21.66
CA GLU A 290 52.06 -57.83 -22.24
C GLU A 290 50.95 -57.68 -21.20
N LEU A 291 50.64 -58.75 -20.45
CA LEU A 291 49.67 -58.69 -19.35
C LEU A 291 50.09 -57.70 -18.27
N ASN A 292 51.35 -57.68 -17.85
CA ASN A 292 51.87 -56.71 -16.89
C ASN A 292 51.88 -55.27 -17.43
N SER A 293 52.03 -55.09 -18.75
CA SER A 293 51.84 -53.77 -19.37
C SER A 293 50.38 -53.35 -19.39
N THR A 294 49.45 -54.28 -19.61
CA THR A 294 48.01 -53.99 -19.61
C THR A 294 47.52 -53.72 -18.19
N ILE A 295 47.99 -54.48 -17.19
CA ILE A 295 47.72 -54.24 -15.76
C ILE A 295 48.16 -52.83 -15.38
N ARG A 296 49.39 -52.41 -15.72
CA ARG A 296 49.85 -51.04 -15.44
C ARG A 296 49.00 -49.97 -16.12
N LYS A 297 48.64 -50.15 -17.40
CA LYS A 297 47.74 -49.21 -18.09
C LYS A 297 46.35 -49.14 -17.46
N LEU A 298 45.84 -50.26 -16.96
CA LEU A 298 44.56 -50.30 -16.25
C LEU A 298 44.68 -49.65 -14.86
N GLU A 299 45.79 -49.85 -14.15
CA GLU A 299 46.07 -49.18 -12.88
C GLU A 299 46.17 -47.66 -13.05
N ASP A 300 46.89 -47.18 -14.07
CA ASP A 300 46.99 -45.75 -14.40
C ASP A 300 45.61 -45.16 -14.75
N ARG A 301 44.82 -45.89 -15.57
CA ARG A 301 43.46 -45.48 -15.91
C ARG A 301 42.53 -45.47 -14.70
N ASN A 302 42.69 -46.42 -13.78
CA ASN A 302 41.90 -46.49 -12.56
C ASN A 302 42.27 -45.32 -11.62
N SER A 303 43.56 -44.96 -11.54
CA SER A 303 44.00 -43.77 -10.81
C SER A 303 43.37 -42.48 -11.36
N LEU A 304 43.33 -42.32 -12.68
CA LEU A 304 42.68 -41.17 -13.33
C LEU A 304 41.18 -41.12 -13.08
N LEU A 305 40.48 -42.26 -13.11
CA LEU A 305 39.04 -42.33 -12.81
C LEU A 305 38.76 -41.97 -11.34
N VAL A 306 39.65 -42.35 -10.42
CA VAL A 306 39.55 -41.94 -9.01
C VAL A 306 39.73 -40.43 -8.86
N ASP A 307 40.68 -39.84 -9.58
CA ASP A 307 40.90 -38.39 -9.59
C ASP A 307 39.70 -37.64 -10.19
N GLU A 308 39.16 -38.09 -11.32
CA GLU A 308 37.95 -37.54 -11.95
C GLU A 308 36.73 -37.63 -11.00
N ARG A 309 36.54 -38.77 -10.33
CA ARG A 309 35.48 -38.98 -9.34
C ARG A 309 35.63 -38.01 -8.16
N ASN A 310 36.85 -37.78 -7.70
CA ASN A 310 37.13 -36.86 -6.60
C ASN A 310 36.89 -35.39 -7.02
N GLU A 311 37.24 -35.02 -8.25
CA GLU A 311 37.00 -33.68 -8.78
C GLU A 311 35.51 -33.42 -9.03
N LEU A 312 34.75 -34.43 -9.51
CA LEU A 312 33.29 -34.36 -9.60
C LEU A 312 32.65 -34.20 -8.22
N LEU A 313 33.09 -34.94 -7.21
CA LEU A 313 32.62 -34.77 -5.83
C LEU A 313 32.92 -33.38 -5.29
N LYS A 314 34.07 -32.80 -5.64
CA LYS A 314 34.43 -31.44 -5.26
C LYS A 314 33.49 -30.43 -5.92
N ARG A 315 33.20 -30.55 -7.21
CA ARG A 315 32.23 -29.70 -7.93
C ARG A 315 30.81 -29.82 -7.39
N VAL A 316 30.38 -31.04 -7.03
CA VAL A 316 29.08 -31.25 -6.38
C VAL A 316 29.02 -30.51 -5.05
N ARG A 317 30.04 -30.65 -4.19
CA ARG A 317 30.11 -29.91 -2.91
C ARG A 317 30.17 -28.39 -3.11
N GLU A 318 30.83 -27.91 -4.15
CA GLU A 318 30.89 -26.48 -4.48
C GLU A 318 29.53 -25.96 -4.99
N SER A 319 28.82 -26.72 -5.82
CA SER A 319 27.46 -26.43 -6.25
C SER A 319 26.46 -26.43 -5.08
N GLU A 320 26.54 -27.42 -4.19
CA GLU A 320 25.74 -27.47 -2.97
C GLU A 320 26.02 -26.26 -2.07
N LYS A 321 27.28 -25.82 -1.95
CA LYS A 321 27.65 -24.59 -1.22
C LYS A 321 27.07 -23.34 -1.85
N GLN A 322 27.01 -23.26 -3.18
CA GLN A 322 26.41 -22.13 -3.90
C GLN A 322 24.88 -22.11 -3.80
N CYS A 323 24.22 -23.27 -3.77
CA CYS A 323 22.76 -23.39 -3.63
C CYS A 323 22.27 -23.21 -2.18
N LYS A 324 23.10 -23.50 -1.19
CA LYS A 324 22.77 -23.35 0.24
C LYS A 324 22.23 -21.97 0.64
N PRO A 325 22.87 -20.83 0.31
CA PRO A 325 22.34 -19.51 0.64
C PRO A 325 21.01 -19.20 -0.06
N LEU A 326 20.75 -19.77 -1.25
CA LEU A 326 19.46 -19.62 -1.93
C LEU A 326 18.35 -20.41 -1.22
N LEU A 327 18.65 -21.63 -0.76
CA LEU A 327 17.72 -22.43 0.04
C LEU A 327 17.45 -21.78 1.41
N ASP A 328 18.47 -21.21 2.05
CA ASP A 328 18.31 -20.50 3.32
C ASP A 328 17.49 -19.20 3.13
N LYS A 329 17.71 -18.48 2.02
CA LYS A 329 16.89 -17.32 1.63
C LYS A 329 15.44 -17.71 1.33
N ASN A 330 15.21 -18.83 0.66
CA ASN A 330 13.87 -19.34 0.37
C ASN A 330 13.14 -19.75 1.66
N LYS A 331 13.81 -20.41 2.60
CA LYS A 331 13.27 -20.71 3.94
C LYS A 331 12.90 -19.47 4.73
N LEU A 332 13.74 -18.43 4.69
CA LEU A 332 13.45 -17.14 5.34
C LEU A 332 12.26 -16.43 4.69
N LEU A 333 12.15 -16.48 3.37
CA LEU A 333 11.00 -15.92 2.64
C LEU A 333 9.71 -16.68 2.95
N ASN A 334 9.75 -18.01 3.03
CA ASN A 334 8.58 -18.80 3.45
C ASN A 334 8.16 -18.45 4.87
N LYS A 335 9.10 -18.35 5.82
CA LYS A 335 8.78 -17.91 7.19
C LYS A 335 8.16 -16.51 7.21
N ARG A 336 8.66 -15.59 6.38
CA ARG A 336 8.09 -14.24 6.24
C ARG A 336 6.70 -14.25 5.62
N ASN A 337 6.44 -15.13 4.65
CA ASN A 337 5.10 -15.33 4.09
C ASN A 337 4.13 -15.90 5.14
N ASP A 338 4.58 -16.85 5.96
CA ASP A 338 3.78 -17.39 7.07
C ASP A 338 3.45 -16.29 8.10
N ASP A 339 4.42 -15.46 8.47
CA ASP A 339 4.24 -14.34 9.40
C ASP A 339 3.28 -13.27 8.83
N LEU A 340 3.37 -12.97 7.54
CA LEU A 340 2.46 -12.06 6.84
C LEU A 340 1.04 -12.64 6.77
N THR A 341 0.91 -13.93 6.47
CA THR A 341 -0.39 -14.63 6.44
C THR A 341 -1.06 -14.59 7.82
N GLN A 342 -0.31 -14.86 8.89
CA GLN A 342 -0.81 -14.72 10.26
C GLN A 342 -1.21 -13.28 10.62
N THR A 343 -0.48 -12.29 10.10
CA THR A 343 -0.78 -10.87 10.33
C THR A 343 -2.05 -10.45 9.60
N ILE A 344 -2.23 -10.89 8.35
CA ILE A 344 -3.45 -10.69 7.57
C ILE A 344 -4.64 -11.31 8.30
N GLN A 345 -4.51 -12.56 8.76
CA GLN A 345 -5.59 -13.25 9.47
C GLN A 345 -5.99 -12.53 10.77
N LYS A 346 -5.02 -12.01 11.53
CA LYS A 346 -5.30 -11.16 12.71
C LYS A 346 -6.00 -9.85 12.35
N MET A 347 -5.67 -9.24 11.22
CA MET A 347 -6.33 -8.02 10.75
C MET A 347 -7.75 -8.29 10.25
N GLU A 348 -7.97 -9.42 9.57
CA GLU A 348 -9.31 -9.89 9.20
C GLU A 348 -10.19 -10.18 10.42
N GLU A 349 -9.63 -10.80 11.46
CA GLU A 349 -10.33 -11.00 12.74
C GLU A 349 -10.69 -9.68 13.40
N LYS A 350 -9.77 -8.71 13.45
CA LYS A 350 -10.06 -7.36 13.95
C LYS A 350 -11.15 -6.66 13.14
N LEU A 351 -11.14 -6.78 11.82
CA LEU A 351 -12.18 -6.22 10.96
C LEU A 351 -13.54 -6.87 11.23
N LYS A 352 -13.59 -8.19 11.46
CA LYS A 352 -14.82 -8.89 11.88
C LYS A 352 -15.32 -8.38 13.23
N SER A 353 -14.43 -8.19 14.20
CA SER A 353 -14.79 -7.62 15.51
C SER A 353 -15.33 -6.19 15.40
N LEU A 354 -14.64 -5.31 14.65
CA LEU A 354 -15.07 -3.94 14.42
C LEU A 354 -16.38 -3.85 13.64
N MET A 355 -16.60 -4.77 12.69
CA MET A 355 -17.86 -4.86 11.94
C MET A 355 -19.02 -5.28 12.86
N LYS A 356 -18.77 -6.22 13.79
CA LYS A 356 -19.73 -6.61 14.81
C LYS A 356 -20.03 -5.46 15.78
N GLU A 357 -19.01 -4.75 16.24
CA GLU A 357 -19.16 -3.58 17.12
C GLU A 357 -19.92 -2.43 16.43
N ASN A 358 -19.65 -2.18 15.14
CA ASN A 358 -20.41 -1.22 14.33
C ASN A 358 -21.89 -1.62 14.22
N PHE A 359 -22.16 -2.92 14.04
CA PHE A 359 -23.53 -3.42 14.00
C PHE A 359 -24.24 -3.21 15.34
N GLU A 360 -23.57 -3.52 16.46
CA GLU A 360 -24.09 -3.28 17.81
C GLU A 360 -24.30 -1.78 18.10
N MET A 361 -23.39 -0.90 17.68
CA MET A 361 -23.56 0.55 17.79
C MET A 361 -24.75 1.05 16.96
N LYS A 362 -24.93 0.51 15.75
CA LYS A 362 -26.06 0.85 14.89
C LYS A 362 -27.40 0.39 15.47
N GLU A 363 -27.45 -0.77 16.12
CA GLU A 363 -28.63 -1.19 16.89
C GLU A 363 -28.89 -0.28 18.09
N ARG A 364 -27.85 0.12 18.84
CA ARG A 364 -27.99 1.07 19.96
C ARG A 364 -28.54 2.42 19.48
N ILE A 365 -28.00 2.98 18.40
CA ILE A 365 -28.50 4.23 17.79
C ILE A 365 -29.94 4.06 17.26
N SER A 366 -30.26 2.91 16.67
CA SER A 366 -31.60 2.57 16.18
C SER A 366 -32.62 2.38 17.31
N SER A 367 -32.18 2.08 18.54
CA SER A 367 -33.05 1.85 19.70
C SER A 367 -33.43 3.14 20.44
N HIS A 368 -32.81 4.29 20.12
CA HIS A 368 -33.21 5.58 20.66
C HIS A 368 -34.47 6.11 19.95
N PRO A 369 -35.50 6.58 20.68
CA PRO A 369 -36.70 7.15 20.07
C PRO A 369 -36.35 8.40 19.24
N PRO A 370 -36.96 8.59 18.06
CA PRO A 370 -36.73 9.79 17.26
C PRO A 370 -37.30 11.02 17.99
N LEU A 371 -36.45 12.02 18.22
CA LEU A 371 -36.82 13.32 18.77
C LEU A 371 -38.00 13.90 17.96
N LYS A 372 -39.11 14.17 18.62
CA LYS A 372 -40.32 14.75 18.04
C LYS A 372 -40.00 16.17 17.52
N LYS A 373 -40.49 16.50 16.32
CA LYS A 373 -40.41 17.83 15.70
C LYS A 373 -40.99 18.91 16.64
N LEU A 374 -40.13 19.82 17.07
CA LEU A 374 -40.46 21.02 17.84
C LEU A 374 -40.99 22.11 16.89
N LYS A 375 -42.03 22.85 17.30
CA LYS A 375 -42.78 23.80 16.44
C LYS A 375 -42.93 25.20 17.06
N SER A 376 -42.24 25.51 18.16
CA SER A 376 -42.33 26.79 18.84
C SER A 376 -40.96 27.30 19.32
N LEU A 377 -40.79 28.62 19.46
CA LEU A 377 -39.55 29.24 19.93
C LEU A 377 -39.19 28.86 21.40
N ASN A 378 -40.21 28.58 22.23
CA ASN A 378 -40.01 28.02 23.58
C ASN A 378 -39.48 26.58 23.58
N ASP A 379 -39.63 25.86 22.47
CA ASP A 379 -39.16 24.49 22.36
C ASP A 379 -37.64 24.43 22.08
N LEU A 380 -37.04 25.52 21.59
CA LEU A 380 -35.60 25.56 21.30
C LEU A 380 -34.76 25.63 22.59
N ASP A 381 -35.18 26.43 23.57
CA ASP A 381 -34.53 26.50 24.90
C ASP A 381 -34.66 25.15 25.62
N GLN A 382 -35.85 24.55 25.62
CA GLN A 382 -36.05 23.24 26.24
C GLN A 382 -35.26 22.13 25.54
N ALA A 383 -35.06 22.22 24.21
CA ALA A 383 -34.22 21.28 23.47
C ALA A 383 -32.73 21.46 23.74
N GLN A 384 -32.28 22.71 23.94
CA GLN A 384 -30.92 23.01 24.34
C GLN A 384 -30.65 22.51 25.76
N ASP A 385 -31.58 22.72 26.69
CA ASP A 385 -31.54 22.15 28.04
C ASP A 385 -31.58 20.62 28.01
N ASP A 386 -32.42 20.00 27.19
CA ASP A 386 -32.48 18.54 27.05
C ASP A 386 -31.19 17.96 26.45
N GLN A 387 -30.53 18.71 25.54
CA GLN A 387 -29.25 18.34 24.95
C GLN A 387 -28.10 18.50 25.95
N GLU A 388 -28.14 19.53 26.80
CA GLU A 388 -27.22 19.73 27.92
C GLU A 388 -27.41 18.65 29.00
N ILE A 389 -28.66 18.30 29.33
CA ILE A 389 -28.99 17.19 30.24
C ILE A 389 -28.52 15.85 29.67
N ALA A 390 -28.65 15.61 28.36
CA ALA A 390 -28.16 14.40 27.71
C ALA A 390 -26.63 14.32 27.74
N PHE A 391 -25.95 15.44 27.51
CA PHE A 391 -24.49 15.54 27.63
C PHE A 391 -24.02 15.28 29.06
N LEU A 392 -24.67 15.88 30.06
CA LEU A 392 -24.37 15.67 31.48
C LEU A 392 -24.66 14.22 31.91
N LYS A 393 -25.75 13.60 31.43
CA LYS A 393 -26.03 12.17 31.69
C LYS A 393 -24.95 11.25 31.11
N LEU A 394 -24.45 11.57 29.91
CA LEU A 394 -23.37 10.81 29.29
C LEU A 394 -22.06 10.97 30.09
N GLN A 395 -21.76 12.18 30.55
CA GLN A 395 -20.61 12.46 31.40
C GLN A 395 -20.72 11.75 32.76
N VAL A 396 -21.91 11.68 33.36
CA VAL A 396 -22.17 10.92 34.59
C VAL A 396 -22.01 9.41 34.36
N LEU A 397 -22.47 8.88 33.23
CA LEU A 397 -22.25 7.47 32.85
C LEU A 397 -20.76 7.15 32.65
N GLU A 398 -20.01 8.06 32.04
CA GLU A 398 -18.57 7.92 31.85
C GLU A 398 -17.82 7.98 33.19
N GLN A 399 -18.20 8.91 34.06
CA GLN A 399 -17.69 8.96 35.43
C GLN A 399 -18.06 7.70 36.23
N GLN A 400 -19.27 7.18 36.08
CA GLN A 400 -19.72 5.93 36.72
C GLN A 400 -18.89 4.72 36.21
N ASN A 401 -18.61 4.64 34.92
CA ASN A 401 -17.74 3.60 34.37
C ASN A 401 -16.32 3.67 34.94
N ILE A 402 -15.76 4.87 35.08
CA ILE A 402 -14.45 5.08 35.71
C ILE A 402 -14.49 4.62 37.18
N ILE A 403 -15.56 4.98 37.92
CA ILE A 403 -15.76 4.53 39.30
C ILE A 403 -15.86 3.00 39.37
N ASP A 404 -16.58 2.35 38.46
CA ASP A 404 -16.74 0.90 38.43
C ASP A 404 -15.42 0.19 38.06
N GLU A 405 -14.62 0.75 37.15
CA GLU A 405 -13.27 0.26 36.84
C GLU A 405 -12.33 0.37 38.04
N LEU A 406 -12.28 1.54 38.68
CA LEU A 406 -11.48 1.76 39.89
C LEU A 406 -11.94 0.85 41.04
N THR A 407 -13.24 0.60 41.17
CA THR A 407 -13.80 -0.32 42.18
C THR A 407 -13.40 -1.77 41.88
N ARG A 408 -13.48 -2.21 40.62
CA ARG A 408 -13.00 -3.54 40.21
C ARG A 408 -11.50 -3.72 40.43
N ASP A 409 -10.69 -2.70 40.18
CA ASP A 409 -9.25 -2.77 40.42
C ASP A 409 -8.89 -2.77 41.90
N ARG A 410 -9.63 -2.02 42.74
CA ARG A 410 -9.56 -2.13 44.20
C ARG A 410 -9.93 -3.55 44.68
N GLU A 411 -10.98 -4.16 44.14
CA GLU A 411 -11.34 -5.55 44.46
C GLU A 411 -10.27 -6.55 44.03
N LYS A 412 -9.69 -6.40 42.84
CA LYS A 412 -8.57 -7.25 42.39
C LYS A 412 -7.34 -7.09 43.29
N LEU A 413 -7.04 -5.88 43.75
CA LEU A 413 -5.97 -5.62 44.71
C LEU A 413 -6.26 -6.26 46.07
N LEU A 414 -7.52 -6.20 46.54
CA LEU A 414 -7.94 -6.88 47.78
C LEU A 414 -7.89 -8.40 47.64
N ARG A 415 -8.27 -8.97 46.48
CA ARG A 415 -8.12 -10.40 46.19
C ARG A 415 -6.65 -10.82 46.13
N LYS A 416 -5.77 -10.01 45.50
CA LYS A 416 -4.31 -10.25 45.51
C LYS A 416 -3.71 -10.15 46.92
N LYS A 417 -4.22 -9.26 47.77
CA LYS A 417 -3.83 -9.15 49.19
C LYS A 417 -4.32 -10.35 50.03
N ARG A 418 -5.49 -10.93 49.70
CA ARG A 418 -5.99 -12.17 50.31
C ARG A 418 -5.23 -13.43 49.87
N HIS A 419 -4.78 -13.53 48.62
CA HIS A 419 -4.04 -14.70 48.11
C HIS A 419 -2.59 -14.79 48.60
N LYS A 420 -2.04 -13.73 49.22
CA LYS A 420 -0.71 -13.78 49.87
C LYS A 420 -0.73 -14.35 51.30
N ARG A 421 -1.92 -14.64 51.85
CA ARG A 421 -2.12 -15.33 53.13
C ARG A 421 -3.08 -16.51 52.97
N SER A 422 -2.80 -17.47 52.10
CA SER A 422 -3.34 -18.84 52.25
C SER A 422 -2.74 -19.79 51.23
N SER A 423 -1.84 -20.68 51.66
CA SER A 423 -1.82 -22.10 51.28
C SER A 423 -0.61 -22.82 51.91
N ARG A 424 -0.77 -23.28 53.16
CA ARG A 424 -0.18 -24.56 53.59
C ARG A 424 -1.34 -25.42 54.12
N PRO A 425 -1.50 -26.67 53.68
CA PRO A 425 -2.60 -27.51 54.10
C PRO A 425 -2.24 -28.21 55.42
N ILE A 426 -2.97 -27.89 56.49
CA ILE A 426 -3.01 -28.73 57.70
C ILE A 426 -4.08 -29.79 57.45
N LYS A 427 -3.67 -31.06 57.33
CA LYS A 427 -4.58 -32.20 57.48
C LYS A 427 -4.90 -32.34 58.97
N ARG A 428 -6.17 -32.19 59.36
CA ARG A 428 -6.68 -32.71 60.63
C ARG A 428 -7.87 -33.62 60.38
N HIS A 429 -7.84 -34.73 61.11
CA HIS A 429 -8.82 -35.80 61.14
C HIS A 429 -10.20 -35.33 61.58
N VAL A 430 -11.20 -36.03 61.07
CA VAL A 430 -12.59 -36.10 61.54
C VAL A 430 -12.61 -36.45 63.04
N VAL A 431 -13.25 -35.63 63.87
CA VAL A 431 -13.96 -36.08 65.09
C VAL A 431 -15.18 -35.15 65.30
N VAL A 432 -16.27 -35.79 65.70
CA VAL A 432 -17.66 -35.37 65.89
C VAL A 432 -17.84 -34.21 66.89
N ASP A 433 -18.94 -33.48 66.67
CA ASP A 433 -19.60 -32.44 67.48
C ASP A 433 -19.40 -32.52 69.01
N THR A 434 -19.32 -31.36 69.65
CA THR A 434 -20.23 -31.02 70.77
C THR A 434 -20.24 -29.53 71.07
N PHE A 435 -21.47 -29.05 71.28
CA PHE A 435 -21.92 -27.74 71.77
C PHE A 435 -21.13 -27.17 72.96
N PHE A 436 -21.06 -25.82 73.03
CA PHE A 436 -21.59 -24.95 74.10
C PHE A 436 -20.66 -23.77 74.48
N GLY A 437 -21.13 -22.54 74.24
CA GLY A 437 -21.20 -21.49 75.26
C GLY A 437 -20.25 -20.29 75.19
N TYR A 438 -20.84 -19.10 74.94
CA TYR A 438 -20.72 -17.81 75.70
C TYR A 438 -19.31 -17.20 75.93
N ASP A 439 -19.04 -15.89 75.91
CA ASP A 439 -19.76 -14.61 75.72
C ASP A 439 -18.67 -13.49 75.70
N GLU A 440 -18.82 -12.41 74.94
CA GLU A 440 -19.07 -11.01 75.39
C GLU A 440 -17.83 -10.08 75.48
N GLU A 441 -18.11 -8.81 75.19
CA GLU A 441 -17.31 -7.58 75.24
C GLU A 441 -16.16 -7.38 74.22
N SER A 442 -16.30 -6.57 73.15
CA SER A 442 -16.72 -5.15 73.03
C SER A 442 -15.68 -4.15 73.58
N MET A 443 -14.99 -3.44 72.67
CA MET A 443 -14.97 -1.97 72.61
C MET A 443 -13.94 -1.45 71.60
N ASP A 444 -14.45 -0.73 70.61
CA ASP A 444 -13.93 0.47 69.94
C ASP A 444 -12.53 0.97 70.33
N SER A 445 -11.66 1.30 69.37
CA SER A 445 -11.80 2.48 68.51
C SER A 445 -10.53 2.75 67.70
N GLU A 446 -10.71 3.50 66.62
CA GLU A 446 -9.73 3.86 65.60
C GLU A 446 -8.60 4.75 66.14
N THR A 447 -7.40 4.58 65.57
CA THR A 447 -6.21 5.38 65.88
C THR A 447 -5.92 6.33 64.72
N SER A 448 -5.83 7.62 65.01
CA SER A 448 -5.10 8.59 64.19
C SER A 448 -4.26 9.52 65.06
N SER A 449 -2.94 9.36 64.88
CA SER A 449 -1.89 10.40 64.77
C SER A 449 -1.39 11.18 66.00
N VAL A 450 -0.19 10.76 66.44
CA VAL A 450 1.06 11.53 66.65
C VAL A 450 1.02 12.87 67.41
N ALA A 451 1.70 12.94 68.58
CA ALA A 451 2.81 13.88 68.83
C ALA A 451 3.55 13.65 70.17
N SER A 452 4.89 13.66 70.08
CA SER A 452 5.93 14.11 71.03
C SER A 452 6.27 13.36 72.33
N PHE A 453 7.57 12.97 72.38
CA PHE A 453 8.48 12.78 73.52
C PHE A 453 8.17 13.59 74.79
N ARG A 454 8.40 12.98 75.97
CA ARG A 454 9.45 13.35 76.96
C ARG A 454 9.73 12.18 77.94
N MET A 455 11.00 11.99 78.32
CA MET A 455 11.41 11.20 79.48
C MET A 455 11.59 12.10 80.70
N ASP A 456 11.25 11.63 81.91
CA ASP A 456 12.13 11.70 83.09
C ASP A 456 11.68 10.73 84.22
N ARG A 457 12.64 9.88 84.69
CA ARG A 457 13.00 9.40 86.07
C ARG A 457 11.92 9.25 87.19
N THR A 458 11.93 8.34 88.20
CA THR A 458 12.83 7.37 88.89
C THR A 458 11.96 6.58 89.94
N PRO A 459 12.36 5.41 90.50
CA PRO A 459 11.48 4.38 91.12
C PRO A 459 11.59 4.24 92.67
N ALA A 460 10.75 3.39 93.30
CA ALA A 460 10.97 2.83 94.66
C ALA A 460 10.23 1.49 94.93
N THR A 461 10.91 0.63 95.71
CA THR A 461 10.73 -0.76 96.22
C THR A 461 10.12 -0.79 97.66
N PRO A 462 10.20 -1.83 98.55
CA PRO A 462 10.09 -3.34 98.53
C PRO A 462 9.22 -3.90 99.75
N ASP A 463 9.37 -5.22 100.10
CA ASP A 463 9.26 -5.89 101.45
C ASP A 463 8.11 -6.93 101.64
N GLU A 464 8.21 -8.12 102.29
CA GLU A 464 9.21 -8.83 103.14
C GLU A 464 8.85 -10.36 103.30
N ASP A 465 9.77 -11.12 103.90
CA ASP A 465 9.99 -12.58 104.02
C ASP A 465 9.14 -13.37 105.06
N LEU A 466 8.83 -14.65 104.78
CA LEU A 466 8.59 -15.71 105.80
C LEU A 466 9.12 -17.06 105.27
N GLY A 467 10.43 -17.26 105.43
CA GLY A 467 11.12 -18.51 105.14
C GLY A 467 11.06 -19.53 106.28
N GLU A 468 11.30 -20.79 105.89
CA GLU A 468 12.28 -21.71 106.53
C GLU A 468 11.76 -23.15 106.74
N GLY A 469 10.45 -23.40 106.77
CA GLY A 469 9.87 -24.73 106.52
C GLY A 469 9.59 -24.99 105.03
N LEU A 470 9.27 -23.92 104.29
CA LEU A 470 9.11 -23.92 102.85
C LEU A 470 10.43 -24.18 102.12
N ALA A 471 11.58 -23.77 102.68
CA ALA A 471 12.86 -23.81 101.95
C ALA A 471 13.28 -25.22 101.50
N ASN A 472 12.99 -26.27 102.30
CA ASN A 472 13.37 -27.64 101.95
C ASN A 472 12.39 -28.29 100.95
N GLU A 473 11.08 -28.13 101.14
CA GLU A 473 10.07 -28.55 100.15
C GLU A 473 10.18 -27.75 98.84
N GLU A 474 10.48 -26.46 98.94
CA GLU A 474 10.75 -25.57 97.81
C GLU A 474 12.03 -25.99 97.08
N SER A 475 13.08 -26.42 97.79
CA SER A 475 14.29 -26.95 97.14
C SER A 475 14.02 -28.25 96.37
N GLU A 476 13.15 -29.13 96.88
CA GLU A 476 12.79 -30.37 96.21
C GLU A 476 11.83 -30.13 95.03
N LEU A 477 10.90 -29.18 95.15
CA LEU A 477 10.07 -28.71 94.06
C LEU A 477 10.90 -28.02 92.97
N ARG A 478 11.89 -27.19 93.34
CA ARG A 478 12.86 -26.59 92.42
C ARG A 478 13.66 -27.66 91.70
N PHE A 479 14.12 -28.71 92.38
CA PHE A 479 14.84 -29.80 91.72
C PHE A 479 13.95 -30.55 90.71
N ARG A 480 12.69 -30.86 91.07
CA ARG A 480 11.72 -31.47 90.14
C ARG A 480 11.39 -30.56 88.96
N GLN A 481 11.28 -29.26 89.19
CA GLN A 481 11.07 -28.25 88.14
C GLN A 481 12.28 -28.15 87.23
N LEU A 482 13.49 -28.04 87.78
CA LEU A 482 14.74 -27.97 87.03
C LEU A 482 14.95 -29.23 86.18
N THR A 483 14.56 -30.40 86.69
CA THR A 483 14.61 -31.65 85.93
C THR A 483 13.62 -31.65 84.76
N ARG A 484 12.40 -31.15 84.98
CA ARG A 484 11.39 -30.99 83.91
C ARG A 484 11.86 -29.98 82.87
N GLU A 485 12.45 -28.86 83.30
CA GLU A 485 13.00 -27.83 82.42
C GLU A 485 14.22 -28.36 81.65
N TYR A 486 15.11 -29.13 82.28
CA TYR A 486 16.23 -29.78 81.61
C TYR A 486 15.75 -30.77 80.55
N GLN A 487 14.74 -31.59 80.84
CA GLN A 487 14.15 -32.51 79.86
C GLN A 487 13.37 -31.76 78.75
N ALA A 488 12.72 -30.64 79.07
CA ALA A 488 12.09 -29.78 78.08
C ALA A 488 13.15 -29.12 77.18
N LEU A 489 14.27 -28.71 77.75
CA LEU A 489 15.39 -28.13 77.02
C LEU A 489 16.10 -29.17 76.15
N GLN A 490 16.30 -30.41 76.63
CA GLN A 490 16.82 -31.50 75.81
C GLN A 490 15.89 -31.83 74.63
N ARG A 491 14.56 -31.85 74.86
CA ARG A 491 13.58 -32.01 73.79
C ARG A 491 13.58 -30.83 72.82
N ALA A 492 13.65 -29.60 73.33
CA ALA A 492 13.72 -28.39 72.51
C ALA A 492 15.03 -28.35 71.70
N TYR A 493 16.15 -28.78 72.28
CA TYR A 493 17.45 -28.89 71.61
C TYR A 493 17.42 -29.96 70.52
N ALA A 494 16.83 -31.13 70.77
CA ALA A 494 16.63 -32.17 69.76
C ALA A 494 15.75 -31.67 68.60
N LEU A 495 14.64 -30.98 68.89
CA LEU A 495 13.78 -30.36 67.87
C LEU A 495 14.50 -29.24 67.12
N LEU A 496 15.35 -28.47 67.78
CA LEU A 496 16.20 -27.46 67.15
C LEU A 496 17.27 -28.08 66.25
N GLN A 497 17.77 -29.27 66.60
CA GLN A 497 18.75 -30.00 65.81
C GLN A 497 18.09 -30.72 64.62
N GLU A 498 16.82 -31.08 64.77
CA GLU A 498 15.95 -31.55 63.68
C GLU A 498 15.51 -30.39 62.75
N GLN A 499 15.33 -29.17 63.28
CA GLN A 499 15.04 -27.96 62.49
C GLN A 499 16.28 -27.29 61.86
N LYS A 500 17.45 -27.33 62.51
CA LYS A 500 18.75 -26.88 61.96
C LYS A 500 19.42 -28.03 61.21
N GLY A 501 18.74 -28.59 60.22
CA GLY A 501 19.09 -29.88 59.65
C GLY A 501 20.59 -30.04 59.36
N GLY A 502 21.15 -31.20 59.76
CA GLY A 502 22.47 -31.62 59.32
C GLY A 502 22.55 -31.65 57.79
N ILE A 503 23.78 -31.62 57.24
CA ILE A 503 24.25 -31.74 55.84
C ILE A 503 23.19 -31.74 54.70
N LEU A 504 22.13 -32.55 54.80
CA LEU A 504 20.93 -32.54 53.96
C LEU A 504 20.20 -31.18 53.88
N ASP A 505 20.10 -30.38 54.95
CA ASP A 505 19.47 -29.04 54.89
C ASP A 505 20.36 -28.01 54.19
N ALA A 506 21.68 -28.15 54.32
CA ALA A 506 22.64 -27.35 53.55
C ALA A 506 22.56 -27.68 52.05
N GLU A 507 22.39 -28.96 51.70
CA GLU A 507 22.23 -29.39 50.30
C GLU A 507 20.86 -28.98 49.72
N MET A 508 19.79 -29.06 50.52
CA MET A 508 18.46 -28.57 50.14
C MET A 508 18.45 -27.04 49.96
N THR A 509 19.11 -26.32 50.86
CA THR A 509 19.28 -24.86 50.77
C THR A 509 20.17 -24.48 49.57
N ALA A 510 21.23 -25.24 49.27
CA ALA A 510 22.06 -25.07 48.09
C ALA A 510 21.26 -25.31 46.79
N LYS A 511 20.45 -26.38 46.73
CA LYS A 511 19.56 -26.63 45.58
C LYS A 511 18.50 -25.55 45.42
N ALA A 512 17.94 -25.04 46.52
CA ALA A 512 17.01 -23.90 46.48
C ALA A 512 17.71 -22.61 46.00
N GLN A 513 18.95 -22.37 46.41
CA GLN A 513 19.76 -21.25 45.93
C GLN A 513 20.13 -21.40 44.45
N GLU A 514 20.53 -22.58 43.99
CA GLU A 514 20.79 -22.88 42.58
C GLU A 514 19.54 -22.70 41.72
N GLN A 515 18.39 -23.17 42.20
CA GLN A 515 17.11 -23.00 41.52
C GLN A 515 16.72 -21.52 41.41
N ILE A 516 16.87 -20.74 42.49
CA ILE A 516 16.62 -19.29 42.48
C ILE A 516 17.61 -18.59 41.54
N GLN A 517 18.89 -18.99 41.51
CA GLN A 517 19.87 -18.45 40.56
C GLN A 517 19.50 -18.76 39.11
N ALA A 518 19.06 -19.99 38.82
CA ALA A 518 18.59 -20.38 37.50
C ALA A 518 17.35 -19.58 37.08
N ASP A 519 16.42 -19.32 38.01
CA ASP A 519 15.23 -18.53 37.75
C ASP A 519 15.56 -17.05 37.55
N VAL A 520 16.49 -16.49 38.32
CA VAL A 520 17.01 -15.14 38.10
C VAL A 520 17.66 -15.00 36.73
N LEU A 521 18.44 -16.00 36.28
CA LEU A 521 19.02 -16.00 34.93
C LEU A 521 17.95 -16.11 33.85
N ARG A 522 16.92 -16.95 34.04
CA ARG A 522 15.77 -17.04 33.13
C ARG A 522 15.00 -15.73 33.04
N TYR A 523 14.73 -15.08 34.17
CA TYR A 523 14.03 -13.79 34.18
C TYR A 523 14.90 -12.67 33.60
N LYS A 524 16.21 -12.67 33.83
CA LYS A 524 17.12 -11.72 33.16
C LYS A 524 17.12 -11.89 31.65
N ALA A 525 17.22 -13.13 31.16
CA ALA A 525 17.11 -13.40 29.72
C ALA A 525 15.73 -12.98 29.18
N LYS A 526 14.65 -13.22 29.94
CA LYS A 526 13.30 -12.78 29.54
C LYS A 526 13.16 -11.26 29.54
N ILE A 527 13.79 -10.56 30.48
CA ILE A 527 13.85 -9.10 30.53
C ILE A 527 14.64 -8.59 29.32
N GLU A 528 15.82 -9.15 29.02
CA GLU A 528 16.61 -8.77 27.85
C GLU A 528 15.85 -9.01 26.53
N ASP A 529 15.11 -10.11 26.42
CA ASP A 529 14.27 -10.39 25.24
C ASP A 529 13.10 -9.41 25.14
N LEU A 530 12.45 -9.08 26.26
CA LEU A 530 11.39 -8.07 26.30
C LEU A 530 11.92 -6.66 26.03
N GLU A 531 13.11 -6.31 26.49
CA GLU A 531 13.80 -5.05 26.21
C GLU A 531 14.18 -4.97 24.72
N LYS A 532 14.70 -6.05 24.13
CA LYS A 532 14.92 -6.16 22.67
C LYS A 532 13.62 -6.02 21.90
N GLU A 533 12.54 -6.66 22.35
CA GLU A 533 11.23 -6.54 21.71
C GLU A 533 10.63 -5.14 21.87
N LEU A 534 10.86 -4.47 23.01
CA LEU A 534 10.44 -3.09 23.27
C LEU A 534 11.23 -2.09 22.42
N THR A 535 12.54 -2.30 22.25
CA THR A 535 13.38 -1.47 21.35
C THR A 535 13.00 -1.65 19.88
N LEU A 536 12.60 -2.85 19.46
CA LEU A 536 12.06 -3.12 18.12
C LEU A 536 10.66 -2.51 17.93
N LYS A 537 9.76 -2.62 18.92
CA LYS A 537 8.42 -1.99 18.90
C LYS A 537 8.48 -0.46 18.99
N GLY A 538 9.49 0.10 19.66
CA GLY A 538 9.78 1.54 19.69
C GLY A 538 10.47 2.08 18.43
N GLN A 539 10.83 1.20 17.49
CA GLN A 539 11.44 1.51 16.19
C GLN A 539 10.53 1.08 15.02
N ASP A 540 9.21 1.12 15.18
CA ASP A 540 8.31 0.96 14.04
C ASP A 540 8.31 2.26 13.21
N SER A 541 9.46 2.58 12.61
CA SER A 541 9.71 3.73 11.75
C SER A 541 8.65 3.81 10.66
N LYS A 542 8.22 2.64 10.18
CA LYS A 542 7.14 2.51 9.20
C LYS A 542 5.80 2.98 9.74
N TRP A 543 5.40 2.60 10.95
CA TRP A 543 4.15 3.09 11.53
C TRP A 543 4.19 4.59 11.80
N VAL A 544 5.33 5.13 12.24
CA VAL A 544 5.50 6.58 12.45
C VAL A 544 5.48 7.33 11.12
N GLU A 545 6.15 6.81 10.09
CA GLU A 545 6.15 7.33 8.72
C GLU A 545 4.75 7.27 8.10
N GLU A 546 4.05 6.14 8.21
CA GLU A 546 2.68 5.95 7.73
C GLU A 546 1.69 6.86 8.47
N LYS A 547 1.82 7.02 9.79
CA LYS A 547 1.02 7.97 10.57
C LYS A 547 1.28 9.42 10.14
N GLN A 548 2.53 9.79 9.87
CA GLN A 548 2.88 11.12 9.37
C GLN A 548 2.38 11.36 7.94
N LEU A 549 2.43 10.34 7.08
CA LEU A 549 1.87 10.36 5.73
C LEU A 549 0.35 10.50 5.78
N PHE A 550 -0.30 9.76 6.69
CA PHE A 550 -1.73 9.85 6.92
C PHE A 550 -2.13 11.22 7.43
N LEU A 551 -1.39 11.81 8.37
CA LEU A 551 -1.62 13.17 8.84
C LEU A 551 -1.46 14.21 7.72
N ARG A 552 -0.41 14.09 6.88
CA ARG A 552 -0.24 14.95 5.70
C ARG A 552 -1.41 14.80 4.72
N ARG A 553 -1.85 13.57 4.45
CA ARG A 553 -2.99 13.29 3.57
C ARG A 553 -4.29 13.88 4.13
N ASN A 554 -4.49 13.79 5.45
CA ASN A 554 -5.65 14.38 6.10
C ASN A 554 -5.61 15.91 6.04
N GLN A 555 -4.44 16.52 6.19
CA GLN A 555 -4.24 17.96 6.03
C GLN A 555 -4.61 18.41 4.60
N GLU A 556 -4.10 17.71 3.59
CA GLU A 556 -4.43 17.96 2.17
C GLU A 556 -5.94 17.83 1.89
N LEU A 557 -6.61 16.87 2.55
CA LEU A 557 -8.06 16.68 2.41
C LEU A 557 -8.84 17.80 3.11
N LEU A 558 -8.42 18.23 4.30
CA LEU A 558 -9.03 19.37 4.99
C LEU A 558 -8.91 20.66 4.17
N GLU A 559 -7.73 20.96 3.64
CA GLU A 559 -7.52 22.12 2.76
C GLU A 559 -8.38 22.05 1.48
N ARG A 560 -8.62 20.85 0.95
CA ARG A 560 -9.52 20.63 -0.19
C ARG A 560 -10.98 20.84 0.17
N VAL A 561 -11.40 20.38 1.34
CA VAL A 561 -12.77 20.61 1.85
C VAL A 561 -12.98 22.10 2.05
N GLU A 562 -12.06 22.79 2.70
CA GLU A 562 -12.15 24.23 2.97
C GLU A 562 -12.18 25.05 1.66
N LYS A 563 -11.38 24.66 0.64
CA LYS A 563 -11.49 25.24 -0.71
C LYS A 563 -12.87 25.00 -1.33
N LEU A 564 -13.36 23.77 -1.33
CA LEU A 564 -14.68 23.45 -1.90
C LEU A 564 -15.82 24.15 -1.17
N GLU A 565 -15.71 24.34 0.15
CA GLU A 565 -16.68 25.11 0.94
C GLU A 565 -16.66 26.59 0.56
N SER A 566 -15.47 27.16 0.32
CA SER A 566 -15.34 28.54 -0.17
C SER A 566 -15.90 28.70 -1.60
N GLU A 567 -15.67 27.73 -2.48
CA GLU A 567 -16.23 27.72 -3.84
C GLU A 567 -17.75 27.55 -3.82
N CYS A 568 -18.29 26.68 -2.97
CA CYS A 568 -19.74 26.55 -2.75
C CYS A 568 -20.36 27.84 -2.25
N SER A 569 -19.70 28.53 -1.30
CA SER A 569 -20.18 29.81 -0.77
C SER A 569 -20.20 30.89 -1.86
N ARG A 570 -19.15 30.95 -2.71
CA ARG A 570 -19.11 31.85 -3.87
C ARG A 570 -20.22 31.55 -4.88
N LEU A 571 -20.41 30.28 -5.23
CA LEU A 571 -21.47 29.87 -6.16
C LEU A 571 -22.87 30.13 -5.60
N GLN A 572 -23.08 29.98 -4.29
CA GLN A 572 -24.34 30.37 -3.65
C GLN A 572 -24.58 31.88 -3.74
N GLN A 573 -23.54 32.71 -3.58
CA GLN A 573 -23.66 34.15 -3.76
C GLN A 573 -24.00 34.50 -5.22
N GLU A 574 -23.31 33.91 -6.20
CA GLU A 574 -23.59 34.14 -7.63
C GLU A 574 -25.00 33.69 -8.02
N LEU A 575 -25.49 32.59 -7.43
CA LEU A 575 -26.87 32.14 -7.61
C LEU A 575 -27.87 33.13 -7.03
N GLN A 576 -27.57 33.71 -5.85
CA GLN A 576 -28.42 34.72 -5.23
C GLN A 576 -28.43 36.01 -6.05
N ASP A 577 -27.28 36.48 -6.51
CA ASP A 577 -27.17 37.66 -7.38
C ASP A 577 -27.96 37.45 -8.69
N SER A 578 -27.93 36.24 -9.25
CA SER A 578 -28.71 35.89 -10.44
C SER A 578 -30.23 35.87 -10.17
N ARG A 579 -30.65 35.45 -8.96
CA ARG A 579 -32.06 35.51 -8.54
C ARG A 579 -32.53 36.95 -8.38
N ASP A 580 -31.75 37.78 -7.70
CA ASP A 580 -32.06 39.19 -7.50
C ASP A 580 -32.13 39.94 -8.84
N GLN A 581 -31.26 39.61 -9.80
CA GLN A 581 -31.33 40.11 -11.18
C GLN A 581 -32.61 39.66 -11.90
N ASN A 582 -33.01 38.40 -11.76
CA ASN A 582 -34.26 37.89 -12.35
C ASN A 582 -35.48 38.59 -11.75
N GLU A 583 -35.53 38.76 -10.42
CA GLU A 583 -36.59 39.51 -9.76
C GLU A 583 -36.66 40.95 -10.31
N LEU A 584 -35.52 41.61 -10.48
CA LEU A 584 -35.46 42.95 -11.08
C LEU A 584 -35.97 42.98 -12.53
N LEU A 585 -35.63 41.96 -13.32
CA LEU A 585 -36.13 41.82 -14.69
C LEU A 585 -37.64 41.57 -14.72
N GLU A 586 -38.18 40.76 -13.81
CA GLU A 586 -39.61 40.56 -13.66
C GLU A 586 -40.32 41.87 -13.30
N PHE A 587 -39.78 42.65 -12.36
CA PHE A 587 -40.31 44.00 -12.06
C PHE A 587 -40.27 44.91 -13.28
N ARG A 588 -39.18 44.87 -14.06
CA ARG A 588 -39.04 45.69 -15.28
C ARG A 588 -40.04 45.28 -16.36
N ILE A 589 -40.27 43.98 -16.54
CA ILE A 589 -41.27 43.46 -17.48
C ILE A 589 -42.66 43.94 -17.06
N LEU A 590 -43.02 43.79 -15.79
CA LEU A 590 -44.31 44.26 -15.26
C LEU A 590 -44.50 45.77 -15.44
N GLU A 591 -43.43 46.56 -15.24
CA GLU A 591 -43.46 48.01 -15.47
C GLU A 591 -43.65 48.37 -16.96
N LEU A 592 -43.08 47.57 -17.87
CA LEU A 592 -43.24 47.71 -19.31
C LEU A 592 -44.64 47.29 -19.77
N GLU A 593 -45.18 46.19 -19.24
CA GLU A 593 -46.55 45.73 -19.51
C GLU A 593 -47.60 46.74 -19.03
N GLU A 594 -47.40 47.35 -17.86
CA GLU A 594 -48.28 48.43 -17.36
C GLU A 594 -48.17 49.69 -18.21
N ARG A 595 -46.97 50.02 -18.74
CA ARG A 595 -46.81 51.10 -19.73
C ARG A 595 -47.49 50.79 -21.04
N GLU A 596 -47.44 49.55 -21.51
CA GLU A 596 -48.12 49.11 -22.73
C GLU A 596 -49.63 49.19 -22.57
N ARG A 597 -50.17 48.74 -21.42
CA ARG A 597 -51.59 48.91 -21.06
C ARG A 597 -52.04 50.36 -20.98
N ARG A 598 -51.16 51.27 -20.55
CA ARG A 598 -51.43 52.72 -20.48
C ARG A 598 -51.15 53.46 -21.78
N SER A 599 -50.49 52.83 -22.74
CA SER A 599 -50.23 53.41 -24.05
C SER A 599 -51.49 53.31 -24.93
N PRO A 600 -51.85 54.35 -25.71
CA PRO A 600 -52.96 54.27 -26.64
C PRO A 600 -52.69 53.14 -27.66
N PRO A 601 -53.67 52.28 -27.98
CA PRO A 601 -53.45 51.17 -28.91
C PRO A 601 -52.95 51.69 -30.26
N PHE A 602 -51.89 51.06 -30.77
CA PHE A 602 -51.23 51.38 -32.04
C PHE A 602 -52.08 50.93 -33.25
N ASN A 603 -53.35 51.35 -33.31
CA ASN A 603 -54.28 51.05 -34.41
C ASN A 603 -54.36 52.17 -35.46
N HIS A 604 -53.53 53.22 -35.37
CA HIS A 604 -53.57 54.38 -36.29
C HIS A 604 -52.59 54.33 -37.47
N LEU A 605 -51.76 53.28 -37.59
CA LEU A 605 -50.83 53.13 -38.73
C LEU A 605 -51.16 51.85 -39.52
N ARG A 606 -52.38 51.79 -40.05
CA ARG A 606 -52.63 50.96 -41.23
C ARG A 606 -51.80 51.56 -42.38
N MET A 607 -50.75 50.84 -42.79
CA MET A 607 -49.91 51.19 -43.93
C MET A 607 -50.79 51.41 -45.17
N HIS A 608 -51.04 52.67 -45.51
CA HIS A 608 -51.47 53.01 -46.87
C HIS A 608 -50.28 52.79 -47.80
N PRO A 609 -50.46 52.14 -48.97
CA PRO A 609 -49.40 52.01 -49.96
C PRO A 609 -48.89 53.40 -50.34
N PHE A 610 -47.57 53.62 -50.26
CA PHE A 610 -46.95 54.88 -50.65
C PHE A 610 -47.20 55.14 -52.15
N ALA A 611 -47.78 56.30 -52.47
CA ALA A 611 -47.85 56.78 -53.84
C ALA A 611 -46.50 57.40 -54.25
N GLU A 612 -45.95 56.89 -55.36
CA GLU A 612 -44.87 57.38 -56.21
C GLU A 612 -43.76 58.27 -55.62
N GLY A 613 -42.57 57.67 -55.47
CA GLY A 613 -41.33 58.30 -55.96
C GLY A 613 -40.33 58.89 -54.95
N VAL A 614 -40.59 58.89 -53.63
CA VAL A 614 -39.67 59.51 -52.67
C VAL A 614 -39.21 58.50 -51.61
N SER A 615 -37.90 58.29 -51.48
CA SER A 615 -37.35 57.36 -50.49
C SER A 615 -37.44 57.92 -49.07
N ALA A 616 -37.58 57.05 -48.08
CA ALA A 616 -37.67 57.43 -46.66
C ALA A 616 -36.48 58.30 -46.20
N LEU A 617 -35.29 58.09 -46.78
CA LEU A 617 -34.09 58.86 -46.49
C LEU A 617 -34.19 60.30 -47.00
N GLN A 618 -34.83 60.50 -48.15
CA GLN A 618 -35.01 61.81 -48.76
C GLN A 618 -36.04 62.65 -48.00
N ILE A 619 -37.09 62.01 -47.47
CA ILE A 619 -38.04 62.65 -46.55
C ILE A 619 -37.34 63.06 -45.25
N TYR A 620 -36.45 62.21 -44.72
CA TYR A 620 -35.70 62.53 -43.49
C TYR A 620 -34.72 63.70 -43.70
N CYS A 621 -33.97 63.71 -44.81
CA CYS A 621 -33.05 64.80 -45.16
C CYS A 621 -33.78 66.13 -45.41
N MET A 622 -34.95 66.09 -46.07
CA MET A 622 -35.81 67.27 -46.25
C MET A 622 -36.35 67.81 -44.92
N LYS A 623 -36.65 66.91 -43.97
CA LYS A 623 -37.17 67.27 -42.63
C LYS A 623 -36.10 67.89 -41.72
N GLU A 624 -34.83 67.49 -41.91
CA GLU A 624 -33.64 68.09 -41.27
C GLU A 624 -33.13 69.35 -42.01
N GLY A 625 -33.84 69.84 -43.04
CA GLY A 625 -33.52 71.09 -43.74
C GLY A 625 -32.38 70.97 -44.76
N VAL A 626 -31.89 69.77 -45.04
CA VAL A 626 -30.81 69.51 -45.99
C VAL A 626 -31.41 69.30 -47.38
N LYS A 627 -31.31 70.34 -48.24
CA LYS A 627 -31.99 70.36 -49.55
C LYS A 627 -31.10 70.01 -50.75
N ASP A 628 -29.78 69.96 -50.58
CA ASP A 628 -28.81 69.78 -51.69
C ASP A 628 -27.81 68.64 -51.42
N VAL A 629 -28.30 67.41 -51.24
CA VAL A 629 -27.45 66.21 -51.26
C VAL A 629 -27.67 65.46 -52.56
N CYS A 630 -26.66 65.47 -53.43
CA CYS A 630 -26.68 64.68 -54.66
C CYS A 630 -26.40 63.21 -54.33
N ILE A 631 -27.46 62.46 -54.02
CA ILE A 631 -27.41 61.03 -53.63
C ILE A 631 -26.55 60.17 -54.60
N PRO A 632 -26.56 60.36 -55.93
CA PRO A 632 -25.71 59.59 -56.85
C PRO A 632 -24.21 59.81 -56.67
N ASP A 633 -23.77 61.01 -56.30
CA ASP A 633 -22.35 61.33 -56.12
C ASP A 633 -21.80 60.79 -54.79
N LEU A 634 -22.65 60.74 -53.76
CA LEU A 634 -22.31 60.12 -52.48
C LEU A 634 -22.10 58.60 -52.62
N ILE A 635 -22.91 57.96 -53.47
CA ILE A 635 -22.77 56.54 -53.80
C ILE A 635 -21.47 56.29 -54.60
N LYS A 636 -21.14 57.15 -55.56
CA LYS A 636 -19.85 57.07 -56.30
C LYS A 636 -18.62 57.23 -55.42
N LEU A 637 -18.66 58.11 -54.42
CA LEU A 637 -17.56 58.27 -53.46
C LEU A 637 -17.38 57.06 -52.54
N LEU A 638 -18.47 56.35 -52.21
CA LEU A 638 -18.45 55.08 -51.48
C LEU A 638 -17.87 53.94 -52.33
N ASP A 639 -18.18 53.90 -53.64
CA ASP A 639 -17.62 52.90 -54.55
C ASP A 639 -16.11 53.09 -54.78
N ILE A 640 -15.63 54.34 -54.91
CA ILE A 640 -14.19 54.63 -55.05
C ILE A 640 -13.39 54.28 -53.78
N LEU A 641 -13.99 54.40 -52.59
CA LEU A 641 -13.40 53.90 -51.34
C LEU A 641 -13.40 52.36 -51.27
N GLY A 642 -14.31 51.69 -51.97
CA GLY A 642 -14.33 50.24 -52.15
C GLY A 642 -13.22 49.71 -53.06
N ASP A 643 -12.82 50.49 -54.08
CA ASP A 643 -11.94 50.04 -55.18
C ASP A 643 -10.43 50.30 -54.99
N ASN A 644 -9.98 50.91 -53.89
CA ASN A 644 -8.55 51.00 -53.52
C ASN A 644 -7.95 49.65 -53.02
N GLY A 645 -8.43 48.53 -53.57
CA GLY A 645 -8.12 47.15 -53.19
C GLY A 645 -6.87 46.53 -53.83
N VAL A 646 -5.92 47.30 -54.35
CA VAL A 646 -4.71 46.74 -55.00
C VAL A 646 -3.72 46.14 -53.99
N ILE A 647 -3.83 46.44 -52.68
CA ILE A 647 -3.03 45.82 -51.61
C ILE A 647 -3.68 44.51 -51.08
N LYS A 648 -4.88 44.14 -51.55
CA LYS A 648 -5.68 43.02 -51.00
C LYS A 648 -5.61 41.69 -51.77
N SER A 649 -4.93 41.56 -52.91
CA SER A 649 -4.98 40.31 -53.69
C SER A 649 -4.31 39.10 -53.01
N VAL A 650 -3.23 39.32 -52.24
CA VAL A 650 -2.54 38.27 -51.46
C VAL A 650 -3.29 37.94 -50.17
N HIS A 651 -3.88 38.95 -49.52
CA HIS A 651 -4.68 38.75 -48.31
C HIS A 651 -6.07 38.13 -48.57
N LYS A 652 -6.65 38.33 -49.76
CA LYS A 652 -7.99 37.80 -50.09
C LYS A 652 -8.00 36.28 -50.26
N HIS A 653 -6.92 35.67 -50.77
CA HIS A 653 -6.83 34.19 -50.85
C HIS A 653 -6.69 33.55 -49.47
N LEU A 654 -5.86 34.13 -48.60
CA LEU A 654 -5.67 33.66 -47.23
C LEU A 654 -6.93 33.88 -46.36
N LEU A 655 -7.60 35.03 -46.54
CA LEU A 655 -8.84 35.36 -45.83
C LEU A 655 -10.04 34.56 -46.36
N HIS A 656 -10.11 34.28 -47.67
CA HIS A 656 -11.15 33.41 -48.25
C HIS A 656 -10.98 31.96 -47.79
N ALA A 657 -9.74 31.45 -47.71
CA ALA A 657 -9.46 30.14 -47.14
C ALA A 657 -9.78 30.09 -45.63
N ALA A 658 -9.44 31.13 -44.87
CA ALA A 658 -9.74 31.21 -43.43
C ALA A 658 -11.25 31.34 -43.15
N LEU A 659 -11.99 32.05 -44.00
CA LEU A 659 -13.43 32.20 -43.85
C LEU A 659 -14.17 30.93 -44.27
N HIS A 660 -13.70 30.23 -45.31
CA HIS A 660 -14.20 28.91 -45.69
C HIS A 660 -13.90 27.86 -44.62
N GLN A 661 -12.72 27.89 -43.99
CA GLN A 661 -12.41 27.02 -42.86
C GLN A 661 -13.32 27.30 -41.66
N LYS A 662 -13.53 28.58 -41.32
CA LYS A 662 -14.47 28.95 -40.25
C LYS A 662 -15.91 28.53 -40.54
N MET A 663 -16.35 28.57 -41.80
CA MET A 663 -17.67 28.06 -42.17
C MET A 663 -17.78 26.55 -41.95
N MET A 664 -16.76 25.79 -42.35
CA MET A 664 -16.71 24.34 -42.10
C MET A 664 -16.66 24.02 -40.60
N ASP A 665 -15.88 24.77 -39.82
CA ASP A 665 -15.78 24.61 -38.38
C ASP A 665 -17.14 24.89 -37.70
N LEU A 666 -17.84 25.94 -38.13
CA LEU A 666 -19.18 26.26 -37.64
C LEU A 666 -20.23 25.21 -38.04
N GLU A 667 -20.14 24.63 -39.24
CA GLU A 667 -21.01 23.54 -39.67
C GLU A 667 -20.78 22.28 -38.82
N ILE A 668 -19.52 21.97 -38.49
CA ILE A 668 -19.16 20.85 -37.60
C ILE A 668 -19.65 21.12 -36.17
N GLU A 669 -19.44 22.33 -35.64
CA GLU A 669 -19.93 22.73 -34.31
C GLU A 669 -21.46 22.67 -34.24
N MET A 670 -22.16 23.12 -35.29
CA MET A 670 -23.62 23.01 -35.39
C MET A 670 -24.08 21.55 -35.43
N GLU A 671 -23.41 20.68 -36.18
CA GLU A 671 -23.74 19.25 -36.21
C GLU A 671 -23.51 18.58 -34.85
N MET A 672 -22.44 18.97 -34.15
CA MET A 672 -22.15 18.51 -32.78
C MET A 672 -23.19 19.01 -31.78
N PHE A 673 -23.64 20.27 -31.92
CA PHE A 673 -24.69 20.84 -31.08
C PHE A 673 -26.04 20.15 -31.32
N CYS A 674 -26.37 19.83 -32.57
CA CYS A 674 -27.55 19.04 -32.91
C CYS A 674 -27.52 17.63 -32.30
N LYS A 675 -26.35 16.97 -32.30
CA LYS A 675 -26.18 15.66 -31.64
C LYS A 675 -26.33 15.77 -30.12
N GLN A 676 -25.71 16.78 -29.50
CA GLN A 676 -25.88 17.04 -28.06
C GLN A 676 -27.34 17.34 -27.70
N LYS A 677 -28.03 18.12 -28.52
CA LYS A 677 -29.46 18.38 -28.37
C LYS A 677 -30.27 17.07 -28.44
N GLY A 678 -29.99 16.20 -29.41
CA GLY A 678 -30.66 14.89 -29.50
C GLY A 678 -30.48 14.03 -28.26
N TYR A 679 -29.26 13.96 -27.70
CA TYR A 679 -29.01 13.24 -26.45
C TYR A 679 -29.76 13.83 -25.25
N LEU A 680 -29.90 15.16 -25.19
CA LEU A 680 -30.65 15.82 -24.13
C LEU A 680 -32.16 15.56 -24.27
N GLU A 681 -32.68 15.49 -25.50
CA GLU A 681 -34.08 15.11 -25.77
C GLU A 681 -34.35 13.66 -25.38
N GLU A 682 -33.46 12.71 -25.75
CA GLU A 682 -33.55 11.31 -25.35
C GLU A 682 -33.51 11.12 -23.83
N GLU A 683 -32.62 11.84 -23.13
CA GLU A 683 -32.53 11.80 -21.67
C GLU A 683 -33.78 12.41 -21.00
N LEU A 684 -34.38 13.45 -21.59
CA LEU A 684 -35.65 14.01 -21.11
C LEU A 684 -36.80 13.02 -21.28
N ASP A 685 -36.87 12.33 -22.42
CA ASP A 685 -37.87 11.29 -22.66
C ASP A 685 -37.70 10.11 -21.69
N TYR A 686 -36.47 9.70 -21.40
CA TYR A 686 -36.18 8.67 -20.40
C TYR A 686 -36.65 9.10 -19.00
N ARG A 687 -36.36 10.34 -18.59
CA ARG A 687 -36.82 10.86 -17.28
C ARG A 687 -38.33 10.96 -17.20
N LYS A 688 -39.00 11.36 -18.29
CA LYS A 688 -40.46 11.39 -18.38
C LYS A 688 -41.05 9.98 -18.25
N GLN A 689 -40.48 9.01 -18.95
CA GLN A 689 -40.92 7.61 -18.85
C GLN A 689 -40.72 7.03 -17.44
N ALA A 690 -39.59 7.35 -16.78
CA ALA A 690 -39.33 6.94 -15.40
C ALA A 690 -40.34 7.58 -14.42
N LEU A 691 -40.68 8.85 -14.64
CA LEU A 691 -41.71 9.56 -13.87
C LEU A 691 -43.09 8.92 -14.06
N ASP A 692 -43.47 8.61 -15.30
CA ASP A 692 -44.75 7.96 -15.62
C ASP A 692 -44.85 6.56 -14.98
N GLN A 693 -43.76 5.80 -14.99
CA GLN A 693 -43.67 4.51 -14.30
C GLN A 693 -43.80 4.66 -12.78
N ALA A 694 -43.17 5.67 -12.18
CA ALA A 694 -43.32 5.95 -10.76
C ALA A 694 -44.77 6.34 -10.40
N TYR A 695 -45.45 7.13 -11.24
CA TYR A 695 -46.86 7.46 -11.07
C TYR A 695 -47.76 6.23 -11.15
N MET A 696 -47.52 5.34 -12.12
CA MET A 696 -48.25 4.06 -12.21
C MET A 696 -48.06 3.20 -10.95
N GLN A 697 -46.83 3.11 -10.42
CA GLN A 697 -46.55 2.36 -9.19
C GLN A 697 -47.24 2.97 -7.97
N ILE A 698 -47.28 4.31 -7.86
CA ILE A 698 -48.02 4.99 -6.80
C ILE A 698 -49.50 4.63 -6.89
N GLN A 699 -50.10 4.67 -8.08
CA GLN A 699 -51.50 4.29 -8.28
C GLN A 699 -51.77 2.81 -7.95
N GLU A 700 -50.87 1.90 -8.32
CA GLU A 700 -50.98 0.48 -7.95
C GLU A 700 -50.91 0.28 -6.43
N LEU A 701 -50.01 1.00 -5.74
CA LEU A 701 -49.88 0.96 -4.29
C LEU A 701 -51.11 1.57 -3.61
N GLU A 702 -51.63 2.68 -4.12
CA GLU A 702 -52.87 3.31 -3.66
C GLU A 702 -54.06 2.36 -3.84
N ALA A 703 -54.20 1.71 -4.99
CA ALA A 703 -55.24 0.72 -5.24
C ALA A 703 -55.09 -0.51 -4.33
N THR A 704 -53.86 -0.97 -4.09
CA THR A 704 -53.58 -2.08 -3.17
C THR A 704 -53.93 -1.72 -1.73
N LEU A 705 -53.59 -0.49 -1.30
CA LEU A 705 -53.99 0.05 0.00
C LEU A 705 -55.51 0.18 0.11
N TYR A 706 -56.19 0.66 -0.93
CA TYR A 706 -57.64 0.80 -0.96
C TYR A 706 -58.33 -0.57 -0.87
N ASN A 707 -57.82 -1.58 -1.58
CA ASN A 707 -58.31 -2.96 -1.50
C ASN A 707 -58.06 -3.59 -0.13
N ALA A 708 -56.89 -3.35 0.47
CA ALA A 708 -56.57 -3.81 1.82
C ALA A 708 -57.50 -3.17 2.87
N LEU A 709 -57.77 -1.87 2.73
CA LEU A 709 -58.72 -1.14 3.59
C LEU A 709 -60.17 -1.59 3.39
N GLN A 710 -60.55 -2.09 2.21
CA GLN A 710 -61.89 -2.66 1.97
C GLN A 710 -62.06 -4.08 2.54
N GLN A 711 -60.99 -4.86 2.71
CA GLN A 711 -61.06 -6.22 3.24
C GLN A 711 -61.27 -6.27 4.76
N ASP A 712 -60.93 -5.21 5.49
CA ASP A 712 -61.21 -5.08 6.93
C ASP A 712 -62.50 -4.30 7.20
N LYS A 713 -63.58 -5.03 7.53
CA LYS A 713 -64.88 -4.45 7.92
C LYS A 713 -64.90 -3.78 9.31
N VAL A 714 -63.76 -3.64 10.00
CA VAL A 714 -63.72 -3.08 11.35
C VAL A 714 -62.54 -2.13 11.53
N ILE A 715 -62.60 -0.96 10.88
CA ILE A 715 -61.93 0.23 11.41
C ILE A 715 -63.02 1.27 11.69
N LYS A 716 -63.50 1.28 12.93
CA LYS A 716 -64.32 2.39 13.43
C LYS A 716 -63.43 3.63 13.50
N TYR A 717 -63.74 4.63 12.69
CA TYR A 717 -63.01 5.90 12.68
C TYR A 717 -63.04 6.54 14.08
N GLY A 718 -61.84 6.83 14.62
CA GLY A 718 -61.67 7.63 15.83
C GLY A 718 -61.14 6.90 17.07
N GLU A 719 -61.09 5.56 17.08
CA GLU A 719 -60.45 4.82 18.18
C GLU A 719 -58.98 4.49 17.86
N PRO A 720 -58.04 4.73 18.80
CA PRO A 720 -56.64 4.42 18.58
C PRO A 720 -56.46 2.90 18.42
N LEU A 721 -55.83 2.47 17.32
CA LEU A 721 -55.51 1.06 17.01
C LEU A 721 -55.01 0.32 18.26
N ASN A 722 -55.55 -0.87 18.54
CA ASN A 722 -55.06 -1.68 19.65
C ASN A 722 -53.61 -2.12 19.39
N GLU A 723 -52.83 -2.44 20.44
CA GLU A 723 -51.40 -2.76 20.30
C GLU A 723 -51.15 -3.89 19.30
N LEU A 724 -52.01 -4.92 19.31
CA LEU A 724 -51.95 -6.04 18.36
C LEU A 724 -52.13 -5.56 16.90
N GLN A 725 -53.09 -4.68 16.64
CA GLN A 725 -53.34 -4.13 15.30
C GLN A 725 -52.21 -3.19 14.85
N ARG A 726 -51.57 -2.48 15.78
CA ARG A 726 -50.37 -1.68 15.48
C ARG A 726 -49.19 -2.56 15.13
N ASP A 727 -49.03 -3.70 15.81
CA ASP A 727 -47.97 -4.65 15.52
C ASP A 727 -48.20 -5.39 14.21
N GLU A 728 -49.43 -5.79 13.91
CA GLU A 728 -49.81 -6.36 12.61
C GLU A 728 -49.58 -5.38 11.47
N LEU A 729 -49.96 -4.10 11.65
CA LEU A 729 -49.71 -3.04 10.68
C LEU A 729 -48.21 -2.79 10.51
N ARG A 730 -47.43 -2.75 11.61
CA ARG A 730 -45.96 -2.64 11.57
C ARG A 730 -45.34 -3.79 10.78
N MET A 731 -45.79 -5.03 11.01
CA MET A 731 -45.31 -6.20 10.28
C MET A 731 -45.69 -6.18 8.80
N ALA A 732 -46.91 -5.75 8.46
CA ALA A 732 -47.36 -5.62 7.07
C ALA A 732 -46.57 -4.55 6.31
N VAL A 733 -46.34 -3.38 6.93
CA VAL A 733 -45.50 -2.30 6.38
C VAL A 733 -44.06 -2.77 6.21
N GLU A 734 -43.50 -3.49 7.17
CA GLU A 734 -42.14 -4.02 7.08
C GLU A 734 -42.01 -5.11 6.00
N LYS A 735 -43.06 -5.93 5.79
CA LYS A 735 -43.13 -6.91 4.71
C LYS A 735 -43.19 -6.23 3.34
N LEU A 736 -44.00 -5.18 3.18
CA LEU A 736 -44.06 -4.37 1.97
C LEU A 736 -42.73 -3.68 1.69
N ARG A 737 -42.10 -3.11 2.72
CA ARG A 737 -40.77 -2.48 2.61
C ARG A 737 -39.71 -3.47 2.12
N ARG A 738 -39.68 -4.68 2.69
CA ARG A 738 -38.77 -5.75 2.24
C ARG A 738 -39.06 -6.17 0.80
N GLN A 739 -40.32 -6.24 0.39
CA GLN A 739 -40.69 -6.56 -0.98
C GLN A 739 -40.27 -5.47 -1.97
N MET A 740 -40.47 -4.19 -1.64
CA MET A 740 -40.01 -3.07 -2.48
C MET A 740 -38.48 -3.04 -2.59
N LEU A 741 -37.75 -3.27 -1.50
CA LEU A 741 -36.28 -3.37 -1.56
C LEU A 741 -35.79 -4.53 -2.44
N ARG A 742 -36.49 -5.67 -2.43
CA ARG A 742 -36.16 -6.80 -3.31
C ARG A 742 -36.41 -6.45 -4.77
N LYS A 743 -37.58 -5.91 -5.10
CA LYS A 743 -37.90 -5.45 -6.46
C LYS A 743 -36.94 -4.37 -6.96
N SER A 744 -36.59 -3.39 -6.11
CA SER A 744 -35.59 -2.36 -6.47
C SER A 744 -34.24 -2.98 -6.82
N ARG A 745 -33.77 -3.96 -6.03
CA ARG A 745 -32.51 -4.67 -6.32
C ARG A 745 -32.58 -5.50 -7.59
N GLU A 746 -33.73 -6.13 -7.86
CA GLU A 746 -33.96 -6.87 -9.11
C GLU A 746 -33.88 -5.94 -10.32
N TYR A 747 -34.48 -4.74 -10.24
CA TYR A 747 -34.36 -3.71 -11.28
C TYR A 747 -32.93 -3.20 -11.44
N ASP A 748 -32.23 -2.92 -10.34
CA ASP A 748 -30.82 -2.49 -10.40
C ASP A 748 -29.94 -3.56 -11.07
N CYS A 749 -30.18 -4.84 -10.78
CA CYS A 749 -29.50 -5.95 -11.44
C CYS A 749 -29.83 -6.03 -12.95
N GLN A 750 -31.07 -5.77 -13.35
CA GLN A 750 -31.46 -5.72 -14.76
C GLN A 750 -30.78 -4.57 -15.50
N ILE A 751 -30.78 -3.37 -14.94
CA ILE A 751 -30.08 -2.20 -15.52
C ILE A 751 -28.59 -2.49 -15.64
N LEU A 752 -27.98 -3.12 -14.64
CA LEU A 752 -26.57 -3.50 -14.69
C LEU A 752 -26.31 -4.50 -15.81
N GLN A 753 -27.19 -5.48 -16.00
CA GLN A 753 -27.10 -6.48 -17.05
C GLN A 753 -27.22 -5.85 -18.45
N GLU A 754 -28.22 -4.98 -18.67
CA GLU A 754 -28.41 -4.23 -19.93
C GLU A 754 -27.19 -3.35 -20.26
N ARG A 755 -26.66 -2.63 -19.26
CA ARG A 755 -25.45 -1.82 -19.42
C ARG A 755 -24.23 -2.67 -19.74
N MET A 756 -24.11 -3.84 -19.11
CA MET A 756 -23.04 -4.78 -19.39
C MET A 756 -23.15 -5.33 -20.83
N GLU A 757 -24.36 -5.62 -21.32
CA GLU A 757 -24.58 -6.04 -22.71
C GLU A 757 -24.21 -4.95 -23.73
N LEU A 758 -24.62 -3.70 -23.48
CA LEU A 758 -24.22 -2.56 -24.31
C LEU A 758 -22.70 -2.36 -24.32
N LEU A 759 -22.05 -2.52 -23.16
CA LEU A 759 -20.60 -2.46 -23.04
C LEU A 759 -19.92 -3.59 -23.84
N HIS A 760 -20.46 -4.81 -23.83
CA HIS A 760 -19.94 -5.90 -24.64
C HIS A 760 -20.08 -5.63 -26.15
N GLN A 761 -21.22 -5.08 -26.58
CA GLN A 761 -21.44 -4.67 -27.98
C GLN A 761 -20.46 -3.57 -28.41
N ALA A 762 -20.24 -2.57 -27.55
CA ALA A 762 -19.26 -1.50 -27.80
C ALA A 762 -17.83 -2.06 -27.93
N HIS A 763 -17.41 -2.95 -27.02
CA HIS A 763 -16.10 -3.60 -27.11
C HIS A 763 -15.95 -4.45 -28.39
N GLN A 764 -16.99 -5.17 -28.80
CA GLN A 764 -16.97 -5.90 -30.05
C GLN A 764 -16.80 -4.95 -31.24
N ARG A 765 -17.52 -3.81 -31.23
CA ARG A 765 -17.41 -2.81 -32.29
C ARG A 765 -16.02 -2.18 -32.35
N ILE A 766 -15.39 -1.92 -31.21
CA ILE A 766 -14.01 -1.42 -31.14
C ILE A 766 -13.06 -2.43 -31.78
N ARG A 767 -13.15 -3.73 -31.42
CA ARG A 767 -12.32 -4.78 -32.05
C ARG A 767 -12.50 -4.84 -33.57
N ASP A 768 -13.74 -4.81 -34.06
CA ASP A 768 -14.01 -4.81 -35.50
C ASP A 768 -13.40 -3.59 -36.21
N LEU A 769 -13.39 -2.42 -35.55
CA LEU A 769 -12.79 -1.19 -36.07
C LEU A 769 -11.25 -1.25 -36.02
N GLU A 770 -10.68 -1.84 -34.98
CA GLU A 770 -9.24 -2.08 -34.86
C GLU A 770 -8.75 -3.02 -35.98
N ASP A 771 -9.47 -4.10 -36.25
CA ASP A 771 -9.18 -5.02 -37.35
C ASP A 771 -9.24 -4.33 -38.71
N LYS A 772 -10.28 -3.50 -38.94
CA LYS A 772 -10.38 -2.69 -40.17
C LYS A 772 -9.22 -1.71 -40.31
N THR A 773 -8.83 -1.08 -39.21
CA THR A 773 -7.70 -0.13 -39.19
C THR A 773 -6.38 -0.84 -39.46
N GLU A 774 -6.21 -2.06 -38.98
CA GLU A 774 -5.03 -2.90 -39.24
C GLU A 774 -4.97 -3.34 -40.71
N ILE A 775 -6.10 -3.73 -41.31
CA ILE A 775 -6.18 -4.02 -42.75
C ILE A 775 -5.82 -2.77 -43.58
N GLN A 776 -6.35 -1.60 -43.22
CA GLN A 776 -6.03 -0.34 -43.89
C GLN A 776 -4.53 0.00 -43.76
N ARG A 777 -3.93 -0.20 -42.57
CA ARG A 777 -2.48 -0.01 -42.38
C ARG A 777 -1.65 -0.90 -43.29
N ARG A 778 -2.03 -2.17 -43.47
CA ARG A 778 -1.34 -3.08 -44.41
C ARG A 778 -1.52 -2.63 -45.86
N GLN A 779 -2.71 -2.19 -46.26
CA GLN A 779 -2.95 -1.67 -47.60
C GLN A 779 -2.14 -0.40 -47.88
N ILE A 780 -2.01 0.50 -46.91
CA ILE A 780 -1.16 1.69 -47.00
C ILE A 780 0.29 1.27 -47.19
N LYS A 781 0.78 0.33 -46.38
CA LYS A 781 2.15 -0.21 -46.50
C LYS A 781 2.41 -0.83 -47.87
N ASP A 782 1.48 -1.64 -48.39
CA ASP A 782 1.59 -2.22 -49.74
C ASP A 782 1.61 -1.14 -50.84
N LEU A 783 0.84 -0.06 -50.67
CA LEU A 783 0.83 1.08 -51.59
C LEU A 783 2.14 1.87 -51.52
N GLU A 784 2.67 2.12 -50.32
CA GLU A 784 3.97 2.74 -50.08
C GLU A 784 5.10 1.93 -50.73
N GLU A 785 5.10 0.61 -50.56
CA GLU A 785 6.07 -0.30 -51.19
C GLU A 785 5.93 -0.31 -52.73
N LYS A 786 4.71 -0.27 -53.27
CA LYS A 786 4.45 -0.15 -54.72
C LYS A 786 4.87 1.20 -55.30
N VAL A 787 4.74 2.29 -54.54
CA VAL A 787 5.20 3.64 -54.93
C VAL A 787 6.72 3.73 -54.83
N GLY A 788 7.32 3.18 -53.78
CA GLY A 788 8.78 3.08 -53.59
C GLY A 788 9.45 2.27 -54.69
N CYS A 789 8.87 1.14 -55.12
CA CYS A 789 9.35 0.35 -56.25
C CYS A 789 9.26 1.10 -57.59
N ARG A 790 8.23 1.93 -57.80
CA ARG A 790 8.10 2.78 -59.00
C ARG A 790 9.12 3.92 -59.01
N TYR A 791 9.37 4.54 -57.86
CA TYR A 791 10.40 5.57 -57.71
C TYR A 791 11.81 5.02 -57.98
N ASN A 792 12.14 3.84 -57.43
CA ASN A 792 13.45 3.20 -57.67
C ASN A 792 13.66 2.77 -59.12
N LYS A 793 12.61 2.30 -59.82
CA LYS A 793 12.68 2.01 -61.26
C LYS A 793 12.94 3.28 -62.08
N ASN A 794 12.24 4.37 -61.79
CA ASN A 794 12.43 5.65 -62.49
C ASN A 794 13.81 6.28 -62.22
N LEU A 795 14.34 6.15 -61.01
CA LEU A 795 15.67 6.65 -60.64
C LEU A 795 16.79 5.86 -61.34
N ASN A 796 16.62 4.55 -61.51
CA ASN A 796 17.57 3.71 -62.25
C ASN A 796 17.53 3.97 -63.77
N VAL A 797 16.35 4.26 -64.34
CA VAL A 797 16.24 4.69 -65.75
C VAL A 797 16.91 6.05 -65.97
N SER A 798 16.75 6.99 -65.02
CA SER A 798 17.39 8.30 -65.08
C SER A 798 18.92 8.24 -64.94
N LYS A 799 19.44 7.38 -64.04
CA LYS A 799 20.89 7.11 -63.93
C LYS A 799 21.47 6.43 -65.18
N CYS A 800 20.71 5.56 -65.85
CA CYS A 800 21.13 4.93 -67.10
C CYS A 800 21.23 5.95 -68.25
N CYS A 801 20.30 6.92 -68.35
CA CYS A 801 20.38 8.02 -69.32
C CYS A 801 21.58 8.96 -69.09
N TYR A 802 21.94 9.21 -67.82
CA TYR A 802 23.04 10.12 -67.48
C TYR A 802 24.42 9.52 -67.81
N ILE A 803 24.58 8.20 -67.70
CA ILE A 803 25.84 7.51 -68.02
C ILE A 803 26.07 7.43 -69.55
N THR A 804 25.01 7.28 -70.34
CA THR A 804 25.12 7.23 -71.82
C THR A 804 25.43 8.59 -72.46
N CYS A 805 25.10 9.71 -71.80
CA CYS A 805 25.36 11.05 -72.35
C CYS A 805 26.80 11.57 -72.11
N VAL A 806 27.59 10.95 -71.24
CA VAL A 806 28.94 11.44 -70.86
C VAL A 806 30.07 10.82 -71.72
N PHE A 807 29.77 9.82 -72.56
CA PHE A 807 30.77 9.10 -73.35
C PHE A 807 30.47 9.06 -74.86
N THR A 808 30.24 10.21 -75.50
CA THR A 808 30.48 10.40 -76.95
C THR A 808 30.53 11.89 -77.30
N PRO A 809 31.68 12.43 -77.75
CA PRO A 809 31.73 13.75 -78.37
C PRO A 809 31.60 13.65 -79.90
N SER A 810 31.12 14.73 -80.50
CA SER A 810 31.28 15.17 -81.90
C SER A 810 30.24 14.72 -82.96
N VAL A 811 29.49 15.70 -83.49
CA VAL A 811 29.57 16.27 -84.87
C VAL A 811 28.20 16.84 -85.35
N THR A 812 28.15 18.17 -85.43
CA THR A 812 27.41 19.11 -86.33
C THR A 812 25.94 18.94 -86.75
N ASN A 813 25.22 20.08 -86.61
CA ASN A 813 24.25 20.73 -87.51
C ASN A 813 22.83 20.15 -87.73
N THR A 814 21.83 20.79 -87.12
CA THR A 814 20.81 21.69 -87.75
C THR A 814 19.73 22.09 -86.72
N CYS A 815 19.27 23.35 -86.77
CA CYS A 815 18.12 23.93 -86.02
C CYS A 815 16.76 23.28 -86.44
N PRO A 816 15.56 23.54 -85.83
CA PRO A 816 15.15 24.70 -85.00
C PRO A 816 14.12 24.48 -83.83
N ASN A 817 13.96 25.53 -83.01
CA ASN A 817 12.78 25.96 -82.20
C ASN A 817 12.03 24.99 -81.26
N VAL A 818 12.19 25.16 -79.94
CA VAL A 818 11.14 24.95 -78.89
C VAL A 818 11.41 25.93 -77.72
N PRO A 819 10.39 26.61 -77.13
CA PRO A 819 10.55 27.86 -76.37
C PRO A 819 11.03 27.68 -74.91
N LEU A 820 11.54 28.80 -74.35
CA LEU A 820 11.82 29.01 -72.93
C LEU A 820 10.52 28.86 -72.10
N ASP A 821 10.23 27.64 -71.62
CA ASP A 821 9.25 27.40 -70.54
C ASP A 821 9.72 26.31 -69.55
N SER A 822 11.00 25.90 -69.61
CA SER A 822 11.51 24.75 -68.85
C SER A 822 12.40 25.08 -67.65
N LEU A 823 12.71 26.36 -67.40
CA LEU A 823 13.58 26.76 -66.28
C LEU A 823 12.84 27.17 -65.00
N THR A 824 11.52 27.39 -65.04
CA THR A 824 10.69 27.66 -63.84
C THR A 824 10.09 26.39 -63.22
N SER A 825 10.02 25.29 -63.97
CA SER A 825 9.46 24.01 -63.50
C SER A 825 10.42 23.25 -62.54
N LEU A 826 11.73 23.34 -62.77
CA LEU A 826 12.73 22.65 -61.94
C LEU A 826 12.91 23.26 -60.55
N SER A 827 12.71 24.57 -60.39
CA SER A 827 12.68 25.21 -59.06
C SER A 827 11.39 24.89 -58.29
N PHE A 828 10.25 24.77 -58.98
CA PHE A 828 8.96 24.42 -58.34
C PHE A 828 8.91 22.96 -57.84
N LEU A 829 9.52 22.02 -58.57
CA LEU A 829 9.59 20.61 -58.17
C LEU A 829 10.48 20.40 -56.93
N SER A 830 11.55 21.19 -56.77
CA SER A 830 12.42 21.11 -55.59
C SER A 830 11.71 21.60 -54.30
N PHE A 831 10.83 22.59 -54.41
CA PHE A 831 10.09 23.14 -53.27
C PHE A 831 8.92 22.23 -52.83
N PHE A 832 8.26 21.57 -53.79
CA PHE A 832 7.17 20.62 -53.51
C PHE A 832 7.65 19.31 -52.87
N LEU A 833 8.83 18.81 -53.26
CA LEU A 833 9.40 17.56 -52.70
C LEU A 833 9.88 17.70 -51.25
N VAL A 834 10.26 18.91 -50.82
CA VAL A 834 10.64 19.18 -49.41
C VAL A 834 9.43 19.46 -48.53
N SER A 835 8.29 19.88 -49.11
CA SER A 835 7.10 20.29 -48.35
C SER A 835 6.05 19.18 -48.16
N LEU A 836 6.05 18.13 -49.00
CA LEU A 836 5.12 17.01 -48.86
C LEU A 836 5.29 16.16 -47.59
N PRO A 837 6.50 15.93 -47.04
CA PRO A 837 6.66 15.19 -45.78
C PRO A 837 6.07 15.95 -44.57
N ILE A 838 5.97 17.27 -44.65
CA ILE A 838 5.51 18.14 -43.55
C ILE A 838 3.98 18.16 -43.47
N LEU A 839 3.27 18.10 -44.60
CA LEU A 839 1.80 18.03 -44.62
C LEU A 839 1.25 16.66 -44.20
N VAL A 840 1.96 15.56 -44.51
CA VAL A 840 1.56 14.22 -44.05
C VAL A 840 1.79 14.07 -42.53
N LEU A 841 2.84 14.69 -41.99
CA LEU A 841 3.06 14.76 -40.54
C LEU A 841 1.98 15.57 -39.81
N PHE A 842 1.50 16.69 -40.38
CA PHE A 842 0.44 17.50 -39.76
C PHE A 842 -0.96 16.85 -39.84
N SER A 843 -1.24 16.09 -40.90
CA SER A 843 -2.54 15.40 -41.06
C SER A 843 -2.66 14.15 -40.17
N CYS A 844 -1.55 13.53 -39.81
CA CYS A 844 -1.51 12.36 -38.91
C CYS A 844 -1.35 12.71 -37.42
N LEU A 845 -1.06 13.97 -37.07
CA LEU A 845 -0.87 14.39 -35.68
C LEU A 845 -2.17 14.82 -34.96
N HIS A 846 -3.30 14.95 -35.66
CA HIS A 846 -4.55 15.41 -35.05
C HIS A 846 -5.49 14.31 -34.47
N PRO A 847 -5.25 12.99 -34.66
CA PRO A 847 -5.89 11.97 -33.81
C PRO A 847 -4.99 11.36 -32.72
N LEU A 848 -3.72 11.76 -32.60
CA LEU A 848 -2.80 11.15 -31.61
C LEU A 848 -2.71 11.89 -30.27
N ALA A 849 -3.46 12.98 -30.08
CA ALA A 849 -3.57 13.69 -28.80
C ALA A 849 -4.65 13.12 -27.84
N LEU A 850 -5.24 11.94 -28.15
CA LEU A 850 -6.22 11.26 -27.31
C LEU A 850 -5.85 9.80 -26.97
N LYS A 851 -4.55 9.46 -26.98
CA LYS A 851 -4.03 8.18 -26.49
C LYS A 851 -2.80 8.39 -25.60
N SER A 852 -3.03 8.91 -24.39
CA SER A 852 -2.07 8.84 -23.28
C SER A 852 -2.84 8.96 -21.96
N LEU A 853 -3.69 7.98 -21.69
CA LEU A 853 -4.19 7.63 -20.36
C LEU A 853 -4.73 6.19 -20.40
N GLU A 854 -3.87 5.25 -20.80
CA GLU A 854 -4.10 3.83 -20.54
C GLU A 854 -2.79 3.19 -20.07
N CYS A 855 -2.79 2.80 -18.79
CA CYS A 855 -1.92 1.80 -18.19
C CYS A 855 -2.76 0.99 -17.18
N PRO A 856 -2.34 -0.23 -16.83
CA PRO A 856 -3.08 -1.45 -17.11
C PRO A 856 -4.00 -1.87 -15.95
N ALA A 857 -5.16 -2.42 -16.31
CA ALA A 857 -6.08 -3.04 -15.37
C ALA A 857 -5.92 -4.58 -15.39
N GLU A 858 -5.24 -5.12 -14.38
CA GLU A 858 -5.58 -6.42 -13.77
C GLU A 858 -5.32 -6.33 -12.26
N VAL A 859 -6.31 -5.84 -11.50
CA VAL A 859 -6.61 -6.26 -10.12
C VAL A 859 -8.13 -6.17 -9.92
N SER A 860 -8.68 -7.25 -9.34
CA SER A 860 -10.07 -7.58 -8.97
C SER A 860 -11.03 -6.46 -8.53
N PRO A 861 -12.36 -6.69 -8.67
CA PRO A 861 -13.40 -5.70 -8.39
C PRO A 861 -13.71 -5.63 -6.89
N ALA A 862 -13.30 -4.55 -6.23
CA ALA A 862 -13.85 -4.15 -4.94
C ALA A 862 -13.91 -2.62 -4.85
N ALA A 863 -15.09 -2.13 -4.47
CA ALA A 863 -15.39 -0.78 -3.98
C ALA A 863 -15.39 0.39 -5.00
N PHE A 864 -16.53 0.56 -5.68
CA PHE A 864 -17.12 1.89 -5.90
C PHE A 864 -18.61 1.84 -5.56
N LEU A 865 -18.91 1.93 -4.26
CA LEU A 865 -20.17 2.43 -3.74
C LEU A 865 -19.96 3.90 -3.40
N PHE A 866 -20.22 4.80 -4.35
CA PHE A 866 -20.55 6.18 -4.02
C PHE A 866 -22.05 6.36 -4.20
N LYS A 867 -22.73 6.40 -3.06
CA LYS A 867 -24.05 7.02 -2.90
C LYS A 867 -23.96 8.48 -3.38
N PRO A 868 -24.94 8.99 -4.13
CA PRO A 868 -25.27 10.41 -4.09
C PRO A 868 -26.10 10.71 -2.83
N PRO A 869 -25.66 11.61 -1.93
CA PRO A 869 -26.49 12.17 -0.88
C PRO A 869 -27.12 13.48 -1.37
N ALA A 870 -28.25 13.44 -2.08
CA ALA A 870 -28.97 14.67 -2.44
C ALA A 870 -30.44 14.53 -2.88
N LEU A 871 -31.15 13.42 -2.57
CA LEU A 871 -32.56 13.25 -3.00
C LEU A 871 -33.56 13.02 -1.86
N PHE A 872 -33.13 13.07 -0.59
CA PHE A 872 -34.04 12.86 0.54
C PHE A 872 -34.43 14.12 1.33
N CYS A 873 -33.71 15.25 1.14
CA CYS A 873 -34.10 16.52 1.77
C CYS A 873 -35.13 17.30 0.97
N THR A 874 -35.18 17.14 -0.36
CA THR A 874 -36.09 17.89 -1.25
C THR A 874 -37.48 17.27 -1.36
N LEU A 875 -37.65 15.96 -1.12
CA LEU A 875 -38.97 15.32 -1.20
C LEU A 875 -39.87 15.63 0.01
N VAL A 876 -39.31 15.87 1.20
CA VAL A 876 -40.09 16.18 2.41
C VAL A 876 -40.56 17.63 2.44
N GLN A 877 -39.86 18.56 1.77
CA GLN A 877 -40.32 19.94 1.59
C GLN A 877 -41.34 20.10 0.45
N PHE A 878 -41.29 19.25 -0.57
CA PHE A 878 -42.27 19.29 -1.67
C PHE A 878 -43.66 18.78 -1.26
N VAL A 879 -43.73 17.77 -0.38
CA VAL A 879 -45.03 17.23 0.11
C VAL A 879 -45.71 18.15 1.14
N ALA A 880 -44.97 19.01 1.85
CA ALA A 880 -45.58 19.97 2.78
C ALA A 880 -46.22 21.20 2.09
N THR A 881 -45.85 21.48 0.84
CA THR A 881 -46.26 22.71 0.14
C THR A 881 -47.45 22.48 -0.81
N LEU A 882 -47.71 21.23 -1.23
CA LEU A 882 -48.88 20.87 -2.05
C LEU A 882 -50.18 20.63 -1.25
N GLY A 883 -50.13 20.64 0.08
CA GLY A 883 -51.31 20.48 0.94
C GLY A 883 -52.14 21.75 1.19
N LYS A 884 -51.81 22.89 0.57
CA LYS A 884 -52.50 24.19 0.81
C LYS A 884 -53.11 24.86 -0.41
N SER A 885 -53.08 24.25 -1.59
CA SER A 885 -53.51 24.90 -2.84
C SER A 885 -54.47 24.05 -3.66
N GLY A 886 -55.53 23.54 -3.04
CA GLY A 886 -56.55 22.75 -3.73
C GLY A 886 -57.89 22.79 -3.03
N ASN A 887 -58.62 23.91 -3.14
CA ASN A 887 -60.08 23.94 -3.07
C ASN A 887 -60.64 25.29 -3.56
N ILE A 888 -60.88 25.35 -4.87
CA ILE A 888 -61.77 26.28 -5.58
C ILE A 888 -62.45 25.33 -6.60
N GLN A 889 -63.76 25.03 -6.65
CA GLN A 889 -64.95 25.89 -6.65
C GLN A 889 -66.20 24.97 -6.62
N ARG A 890 -67.27 25.36 -5.93
CA ARG A 890 -68.69 25.29 -6.41
C ARG A 890 -69.67 25.89 -5.38
N THR A 891 -70.08 27.14 -5.67
CA THR A 891 -71.44 27.72 -5.59
C THR A 891 -72.38 27.35 -4.43
N LEU A 892 -72.81 28.34 -3.63
CA LEU A 892 -74.16 28.97 -3.67
C LEU A 892 -74.38 29.99 -2.52
N LYS A 893 -74.94 31.16 -2.90
CA LYS A 893 -75.80 32.11 -2.14
C LYS A 893 -75.22 33.04 -1.06
N ASP A 894 -75.24 34.33 -1.39
CA ASP A 894 -75.48 35.51 -0.52
C ASP A 894 -76.72 35.32 0.41
N PRO A 895 -76.95 36.09 1.51
CA PRO A 895 -76.57 37.51 1.66
C PRO A 895 -76.20 38.02 3.09
N VAL A 896 -75.91 39.33 3.15
CA VAL A 896 -76.11 40.29 4.27
C VAL A 896 -74.87 40.70 5.10
N ALA A 897 -74.46 41.96 4.91
CA ALA A 897 -73.60 42.78 5.78
C ALA A 897 -74.35 43.15 7.10
N PRO A 898 -73.69 43.57 8.22
CA PRO A 898 -73.11 44.92 8.26
C PRO A 898 -71.87 45.13 9.19
N ARG A 899 -71.11 46.19 8.85
CA ARG A 899 -70.51 47.27 9.67
C ARG A 899 -69.83 46.99 11.02
N SER A 900 -68.76 47.79 11.25
CA SER A 900 -68.26 48.42 12.49
C SER A 900 -66.80 48.02 12.79
N SER A 901 -65.82 48.86 12.42
CA SER A 901 -65.29 50.06 13.11
C SER A 901 -64.16 49.77 14.11
N GLU A 902 -63.12 50.61 14.01
CA GLU A 902 -62.25 51.07 15.12
C GLU A 902 -61.21 50.10 15.73
N VAL A 903 -60.02 50.49 16.21
CA VAL A 903 -59.14 51.67 16.15
C VAL A 903 -57.91 51.34 17.03
N HIS A 904 -56.76 51.99 16.77
CA HIS A 904 -55.56 52.13 17.64
C HIS A 904 -54.72 50.88 17.97
N PHE A 905 -53.44 50.91 18.37
CA PHE A 905 -52.23 51.78 18.30
C PHE A 905 -51.24 51.18 19.35
N LYS A 906 -49.95 51.53 19.25
CA LYS A 906 -48.82 51.31 20.21
C LYS A 906 -48.06 50.00 20.01
N LYS A 907 -46.78 49.98 19.60
CA LYS A 907 -45.54 50.56 20.19
C LYS A 907 -45.31 50.16 21.66
N CYS A 908 -44.50 49.13 21.86
CA CYS A 908 -43.16 49.22 22.46
C CYS A 908 -42.23 48.30 21.66
#